data_AF-A0A099CYE7-F1
#
_entry.id   AF-A0A099CYE7-F1
#
_cell.length_a   1.000
_cell.length_b   1.000
_cell.length_c   1.000
_cell.angle_alpha   90.00
_cell.angle_beta   90.00
_cell.angle_gamma   90.00
#
_symmetry.space_group_name_H-M   'P 1'
#
loop_
_entity.id
_entity.type
_entity.pdbx_description
1 polymer ?
#
loop_
_entity_poly.entity_id
_entity_poly.type
_entity_poly.pdbx_seq_one_letter_code
_entity_poly.pdbx_strand_id
1 'polypeptide(L)'
;MSLVDVFSTYLFGLSLVVIVVALLMLISGLDDLFIDLVYWVRRGWRSLTVYRRSERMAYQALLAPAEKPLAIMVPAWQETGVIGHMAELAATTLDYENYHIFVGTYPNDEDTQRDVDAVCARFPNVHKVVCARPGPTSKADCLNNVLDAILRFESQARIAFAGFILHDAEDVLSAMELRLFNYLVERKDLIQVPVYPFERQWANFTSLHYLDEFAELHGKDVPVREALAGQVPSAGVGTCFSRRAVLALIEEGNGIAFDVQSLTEDYDIGLRLKQRGMQEIFARFPVFDMNGSQGKVRHFGDSRRESNVICVREYFPDRLSTAVRQKSRWIIGIVYQGYRTHGWTGKPILDYFLWRDRKGALNNFVSFAAMLILLQLAILWLVQALWTDSPKFLSIFTGGWWFHALLLANLLLMANRMLQRVIFVSGYYGLAQGLLSVPRLLWGNLINFLANCRAIAQIIQCGDPRRVAWDKTTHDFPSLGDGRRGLQALEDVLVAQGALSQAQLQHATHHRIDGLHLCSSLIHAGLLRPEQLARPMAEQIGVPCESVDAHAIDEAIIARVPAHIALHYAVLPLRVEGKALVLASESYIDPVSLAALARKLGGPVRYVLAHKGQVTVGLRHWHAHAGDAAAVQTLDQAVRSGRLRREQANALWERYVSRQVMLGEVLVARGCLDEIVLRAMLLNHARSAQRLGDFLVEQGVIDGDTLQHALAVQDALQPQIEDLIDDVCAPPLAQAAGARG
;
A
#
# COMPACT_ATOMS: atom_id res chain seq x y z
N MET A 1 39.33 31.00 -48.05
CA MET A 1 39.74 30.27 -46.83
C MET A 1 39.95 28.83 -47.21
N SER A 2 41.12 28.27 -46.92
CA SER A 2 41.34 26.83 -47.10
C SER A 2 40.46 26.05 -46.11
N LEU A 3 40.16 24.78 -46.39
CA LEU A 3 39.44 23.90 -45.44
C LEU A 3 40.16 23.84 -44.07
N VAL A 4 41.48 24.03 -44.07
CA VAL A 4 42.32 24.09 -42.87
C VAL A 4 42.07 25.36 -42.05
N ASP A 5 41.84 26.51 -42.69
CA ASP A 5 41.54 27.78 -41.99
C ASP A 5 40.16 27.74 -41.34
N VAL A 6 39.17 27.16 -42.04
CA VAL A 6 37.81 26.96 -41.52
C VAL A 6 37.85 26.01 -40.32
N PHE A 7 38.59 24.90 -40.44
CA PHE A 7 38.74 23.93 -39.36
C PHE A 7 39.49 24.52 -38.15
N SER A 8 40.52 25.33 -38.37
CA SER A 8 41.28 25.99 -37.31
C SER A 8 40.45 27.05 -36.58
N THR A 9 39.64 27.82 -37.31
CA THR A 9 38.70 28.79 -36.73
C THR A 9 37.63 28.09 -35.90
N TYR A 10 37.11 26.95 -36.38
CA TYR A 10 36.20 26.10 -35.63
C TYR A 10 36.82 25.57 -34.33
N LEU A 11 38.07 25.06 -34.38
CA LEU A 11 38.77 24.59 -33.18
C LEU A 11 39.03 25.70 -32.16
N PHE A 12 39.29 26.92 -32.61
CA PHE A 12 39.41 28.09 -31.73
C PHE A 12 38.07 28.48 -31.09
N GLY A 13 36.96 28.46 -31.86
CA GLY A 13 35.63 28.64 -31.28
C GLY A 13 35.28 27.55 -30.26
N LEU A 14 35.64 26.30 -30.56
CA LEU A 14 35.45 25.15 -29.68
C LEU A 14 36.25 25.30 -28.38
N SER A 15 37.47 25.82 -28.40
CA SER A 15 38.27 26.00 -27.17
C SER A 15 37.60 26.98 -26.19
N LEU A 16 36.99 28.06 -26.67
CA LEU A 16 36.21 28.98 -25.84
C LEU A 16 35.01 28.27 -25.20
N VAL A 17 34.26 27.49 -25.99
CA VAL A 17 33.12 26.70 -25.51
C VAL A 17 33.57 25.69 -24.45
N VAL A 18 34.69 25.00 -24.66
CA VAL A 18 35.26 24.05 -23.69
C VAL A 18 35.59 24.75 -22.37
N ILE A 19 36.16 25.95 -22.39
CA ILE A 19 36.44 26.70 -21.15
C ILE A 19 35.15 27.01 -20.39
N VAL A 20 34.12 27.50 -21.07
CA VAL A 20 32.83 27.82 -20.44
C VAL A 20 32.18 26.56 -19.86
N VAL A 21 32.14 25.48 -20.64
CA VAL A 21 31.61 24.18 -20.19
C VAL A 21 32.41 23.65 -18.99
N ALA A 22 33.74 23.72 -19.03
CA ALA A 22 34.60 23.25 -17.95
C ALA A 22 34.45 24.07 -16.66
N LEU A 23 34.22 25.39 -16.75
CA LEU A 23 33.93 26.23 -15.58
C LEU A 23 32.56 25.89 -14.97
N LEU A 24 31.54 25.71 -15.80
CA LEU A 24 30.21 25.30 -15.34
C LEU A 24 30.24 23.90 -14.71
N MET A 25 30.97 22.96 -15.31
CA MET A 25 31.20 21.62 -14.75
C MET A 25 31.93 21.68 -13.40
N LEU A 26 32.92 22.57 -13.24
CA LEU A 26 33.64 22.73 -11.99
C LEU A 26 32.68 23.19 -10.88
N ILE A 27 31.85 24.19 -11.15
CA ILE A 27 30.86 24.71 -10.19
C ILE A 27 29.86 23.60 -9.81
N SER A 28 29.33 22.87 -10.80
CA SER A 28 28.41 21.75 -10.55
C SER A 28 29.08 20.62 -9.76
N GLY A 29 30.32 20.27 -10.10
CA GLY A 29 31.06 19.19 -9.46
C GLY A 29 31.49 19.52 -8.02
N LEU A 30 31.85 20.77 -7.73
CA LEU A 30 32.12 21.23 -6.36
C LEU A 30 30.87 21.15 -5.49
N ASP A 31 29.70 21.47 -6.04
CA ASP A 31 28.44 21.34 -5.33
C ASP A 31 28.06 19.88 -5.05
N ASP A 32 28.25 18.97 -6.02
CA ASP A 32 28.05 17.54 -5.79
C ASP A 32 29.04 16.98 -4.76
N LEU A 33 30.30 17.42 -4.80
CA LEU A 33 31.32 17.05 -3.82
C LEU A 33 30.94 17.53 -2.41
N PHE A 34 30.32 18.71 -2.27
CA PHE A 34 29.83 19.18 -0.98
C PHE A 34 28.78 18.21 -0.40
N ILE A 35 27.81 17.76 -1.21
CA ILE A 35 26.81 16.77 -0.78
C ILE A 35 27.47 15.45 -0.39
N ASP A 36 28.46 14.99 -1.16
CA ASP A 36 29.23 13.78 -0.86
C ASP A 36 29.94 13.89 0.50
N LEU A 37 30.64 15.00 0.72
CA LEU A 37 31.36 15.24 1.98
C LEU A 37 30.40 15.27 3.16
N VAL A 38 29.27 15.98 3.06
CA VAL A 38 28.26 16.02 4.11
C VAL A 38 27.74 14.62 4.41
N TYR A 39 27.44 13.82 3.39
CA TYR A 39 26.97 12.45 3.56
C TYR A 39 27.99 11.58 4.31
N TRP A 40 29.23 11.52 3.83
CA TRP A 40 30.26 10.64 4.39
C TRP A 40 30.71 11.09 5.77
N VAL A 41 30.84 12.40 6.01
CA VAL A 41 31.14 12.96 7.34
C VAL A 41 30.01 12.62 8.32
N ARG A 42 28.74 12.80 7.93
CA ARG A 42 27.58 12.45 8.78
C ARG A 42 27.53 10.95 9.06
N ARG A 43 27.75 10.10 8.04
CA ARG A 43 27.76 8.63 8.19
C ARG A 43 28.88 8.18 9.12
N GLY A 44 30.09 8.69 8.94
CA GLY A 44 31.23 8.42 9.81
C GLY A 44 31.00 8.90 11.23
N TRP A 45 30.54 10.15 11.40
CA TRP A 45 30.27 10.72 12.72
C TRP A 45 29.21 9.93 13.48
N ARG A 46 28.06 9.60 12.87
CA ARG A 46 27.02 8.79 13.52
C ARG A 46 27.49 7.38 13.86
N SER A 47 28.36 6.79 13.03
CA SER A 47 28.97 5.50 13.31
C SER A 47 29.87 5.55 14.54
N LEU A 48 30.62 6.65 14.72
CA LEU A 48 31.58 6.80 15.80
C LEU A 48 30.95 7.27 17.12
N THR A 49 29.86 8.05 17.08
CA THR A 49 29.23 8.63 18.28
C THR A 49 27.92 7.95 18.66
N VAL A 50 26.92 7.97 17.78
CA VAL A 50 25.56 7.51 18.08
C VAL A 50 25.51 5.99 18.16
N TYR A 51 25.91 5.30 17.09
CA TYR A 51 25.79 3.84 17.01
C TYR A 51 26.83 3.08 17.85
N ARG A 52 27.77 3.80 18.47
CA ARG A 52 28.67 3.25 19.48
C ARG A 52 28.04 3.27 20.88
N ARG A 53 27.08 4.16 21.12
CA ARG A 53 26.41 4.36 22.43
C ARG A 53 24.99 3.84 22.48
N SER A 54 24.32 3.72 21.35
CA SER A 54 22.94 3.23 21.25
C SER A 54 22.84 2.23 20.11
N GLU A 55 22.26 1.06 20.41
CA GLU A 55 21.95 0.08 19.37
C GLU A 55 20.92 0.64 18.38
N ARG A 56 20.99 0.15 17.15
CA ARG A 56 20.01 0.51 16.13
C ARG A 56 18.69 -0.13 16.48
N MET A 57 17.61 0.63 16.30
CA MET A 57 16.26 0.13 16.47
C MET A 57 16.03 -1.09 15.57
N ALA A 58 15.64 -2.21 16.18
CA ALA A 58 15.27 -3.42 15.49
C ALA A 58 13.83 -3.31 14.95
N TYR A 59 13.52 -4.04 13.89
CA TYR A 59 12.20 -3.94 13.24
C TYR A 59 11.05 -4.38 14.14
N GLN A 60 11.31 -5.25 15.13
CA GLN A 60 10.30 -5.69 16.11
C GLN A 60 9.71 -4.50 16.89
N ALA A 61 10.45 -3.39 17.03
CA ALA A 61 9.92 -2.17 17.65
C ALA A 61 8.75 -1.56 16.85
N LEU A 62 8.66 -1.82 15.54
CA LEU A 62 7.54 -1.37 14.70
C LEU A 62 6.26 -2.17 14.95
N LEU A 63 6.37 -3.37 15.54
CA LEU A 63 5.23 -4.24 15.86
C LEU A 63 4.57 -3.89 17.21
N ALA A 64 5.29 -3.17 18.08
CA ALA A 64 4.82 -2.87 19.43
C ALA A 64 3.58 -1.93 19.48
N PRO A 65 3.52 -0.81 18.73
CA PRO A 65 2.35 0.06 18.77
C PRO A 65 1.07 -0.64 18.30
N ALA A 66 -0.08 -0.19 18.81
CA ALA A 66 -1.38 -0.57 18.27
C ALA A 66 -1.53 -0.07 16.83
N GLU A 67 -2.26 -0.82 16.02
CA GLU A 67 -2.52 -0.44 14.63
C GLU A 67 -3.52 0.69 14.60
N LYS A 68 -3.07 1.87 14.17
CA LYS A 68 -3.95 3.00 13.90
C LYS A 68 -4.61 2.83 12.53
N PRO A 69 -5.82 3.36 12.32
CA PRO A 69 -6.45 3.35 11.00
C PRO A 69 -5.61 4.18 10.02
N LEU A 70 -5.23 3.58 8.90
CA LEU A 70 -4.50 4.22 7.80
C LEU A 70 -5.31 4.18 6.50
N ALA A 71 -5.37 5.29 5.78
CA ALA A 71 -6.02 5.37 4.47
C ALA A 71 -4.96 5.37 3.36
N ILE A 72 -5.11 4.52 2.36
CA ILE A 72 -4.27 4.46 1.16
C ILE A 72 -5.07 5.04 0.00
N MET A 73 -4.50 6.02 -0.69
CA MET A 73 -5.08 6.72 -1.84
C MET A 73 -4.42 6.20 -3.11
N VAL A 74 -5.22 5.66 -4.03
CA VAL A 74 -4.76 5.08 -5.30
C VAL A 74 -5.51 5.75 -6.46
N PRO A 75 -4.87 6.64 -7.24
CA PRO A 75 -5.49 7.27 -8.40
C PRO A 75 -5.37 6.39 -9.65
N ALA A 76 -6.50 5.88 -10.14
CA ALA A 76 -6.55 4.95 -11.27
C ALA A 76 -7.10 5.62 -12.56
N TRP A 77 -6.40 5.41 -13.68
CA TRP A 77 -6.84 5.85 -15.01
C TRP A 77 -6.35 4.88 -16.08
N GLN A 78 -7.27 4.18 -16.75
CA GLN A 78 -7.00 3.15 -17.74
C GLN A 78 -6.10 2.03 -17.21
N GLU A 79 -6.44 1.51 -16.02
CA GLU A 79 -5.65 0.52 -15.27
C GLU A 79 -6.36 -0.83 -15.14
N THR A 80 -7.22 -1.14 -16.10
CA THR A 80 -7.96 -2.39 -16.16
C THR A 80 -7.04 -3.59 -16.00
N GLY A 81 -7.30 -4.41 -14.99
CA GLY A 81 -6.54 -5.62 -14.70
C GLY A 81 -5.30 -5.41 -13.81
N VAL A 82 -4.95 -4.18 -13.43
CA VAL A 82 -3.86 -3.90 -12.48
C VAL A 82 -4.40 -3.82 -11.04
N ILE A 83 -5.56 -3.19 -10.84
CA ILE A 83 -6.12 -2.94 -9.51
C ILE A 83 -6.41 -4.23 -8.75
N GLY A 84 -6.94 -5.26 -9.43
CA GLY A 84 -7.17 -6.57 -8.84
C GLY A 84 -5.90 -7.20 -8.26
N HIS A 85 -4.81 -7.15 -9.02
CA HIS A 85 -3.52 -7.68 -8.59
C HIS A 85 -2.91 -6.84 -7.47
N MET A 86 -3.04 -5.51 -7.52
CA MET A 86 -2.60 -4.61 -6.46
C MET A 86 -3.28 -4.93 -5.13
N ALA A 87 -4.61 -5.10 -5.12
CA ALA A 87 -5.37 -5.41 -3.92
C ALA A 87 -4.98 -6.79 -3.34
N GLU A 88 -4.79 -7.79 -4.21
CA GLU A 88 -4.35 -9.13 -3.80
C GLU A 88 -2.92 -9.14 -3.25
N LEU A 89 -2.01 -8.41 -3.89
CA LEU A 89 -0.64 -8.25 -3.42
C LEU A 89 -0.59 -7.52 -2.08
N ALA A 90 -1.38 -6.46 -1.91
CA ALA A 90 -1.50 -5.73 -0.66
C ALA A 90 -2.00 -6.65 0.47
N ALA A 91 -3.09 -7.39 0.24
CA ALA A 91 -3.67 -8.29 1.23
C ALA A 91 -2.72 -9.42 1.66
N THR A 92 -1.94 -9.96 0.72
CA THR A 92 -1.02 -11.08 1.00
C THR A 92 0.32 -10.63 1.58
N THR A 93 0.78 -9.42 1.22
CA THR A 93 2.13 -8.95 1.57
C THR A 93 2.15 -8.07 2.81
N LEU A 94 1.17 -7.19 3.00
CA LEU A 94 1.16 -6.23 4.11
C LEU A 94 0.96 -6.95 5.44
N ASP A 95 1.81 -6.64 6.42
CA ASP A 95 1.64 -7.08 7.81
C ASP A 95 0.95 -5.99 8.64
N TYR A 96 -0.28 -5.69 8.24
CA TYR A 96 -1.17 -4.70 8.83
C TYR A 96 -2.61 -5.06 8.48
N GLU A 97 -3.56 -4.81 9.36
CA GLU A 97 -4.98 -5.12 9.16
C GLU A 97 -5.85 -3.86 9.19
N ASN A 98 -5.48 -2.87 10.01
CA ASN A 98 -6.27 -1.64 10.19
C ASN A 98 -6.02 -0.60 9.07
N TYR A 99 -6.21 -0.98 7.81
CA TYR A 99 -6.03 -0.08 6.67
C TYR A 99 -7.19 -0.16 5.67
N HIS A 100 -7.42 0.95 4.96
CA HIS A 100 -8.43 1.07 3.91
C HIS A 100 -7.81 1.63 2.63
N ILE A 101 -8.12 1.03 1.49
CA ILE A 101 -7.65 1.49 0.17
C ILE A 101 -8.81 2.21 -0.52
N PHE A 102 -8.60 3.44 -0.95
CA PHE A 102 -9.55 4.23 -1.71
C PHE A 102 -9.04 4.40 -3.14
N VAL A 103 -9.74 3.78 -4.08
CA VAL A 103 -9.36 3.77 -5.50
C VAL A 103 -10.17 4.83 -6.25
N GLY A 104 -9.51 5.88 -6.69
CA GLY A 104 -10.11 6.93 -7.51
C GLY A 104 -10.24 6.52 -8.96
N THR A 105 -11.47 6.42 -9.47
CA THR A 105 -11.79 6.09 -10.85
C THR A 105 -12.51 7.24 -11.54
N TYR A 106 -12.56 7.22 -12.87
CA TYR A 106 -13.21 8.26 -13.66
C TYR A 106 -14.53 7.78 -14.27
N PRO A 107 -15.57 8.64 -14.35
CA PRO A 107 -16.89 8.27 -14.88
C PRO A 107 -16.86 7.67 -16.30
N ASN A 108 -15.94 8.12 -17.15
CA ASN A 108 -15.80 7.69 -18.54
C ASN A 108 -14.82 6.53 -18.75
N ASP A 109 -14.35 5.91 -17.67
CA ASP A 109 -13.53 4.69 -17.69
C ASP A 109 -14.31 3.53 -17.07
N GLU A 110 -15.25 2.98 -17.86
CA GLU A 110 -16.12 1.89 -17.42
C GLU A 110 -15.35 0.59 -17.16
N ASP A 111 -14.26 0.35 -17.88
CA ASP A 111 -13.45 -0.85 -17.74
C ASP A 111 -12.73 -0.90 -16.39
N THR A 112 -12.04 0.18 -16.01
CA THR A 112 -11.41 0.28 -14.70
C THR A 112 -12.46 0.26 -13.59
N GLN A 113 -13.61 0.91 -13.77
CA GLN A 113 -14.68 0.88 -12.76
C GLN A 113 -15.19 -0.55 -12.50
N ARG A 114 -15.41 -1.35 -13.55
CA ARG A 114 -15.85 -2.76 -13.41
C ARG A 114 -14.80 -3.61 -12.70
N ASP A 115 -13.52 -3.38 -12.97
CA ASP A 115 -12.43 -4.08 -12.28
C ASP A 115 -12.42 -3.73 -10.78
N VAL A 116 -12.54 -2.44 -10.44
CA VAL A 116 -12.63 -1.99 -9.05
C VAL A 116 -13.87 -2.54 -8.35
N ASP A 117 -15.02 -2.63 -9.02
CA ASP A 117 -16.23 -3.23 -8.47
C ASP A 117 -16.03 -4.71 -8.09
N ALA A 118 -15.34 -5.47 -8.95
CA ALA A 118 -14.99 -6.85 -8.65
C ALA A 118 -14.04 -6.97 -7.44
N VAL A 119 -13.13 -6.01 -7.29
CA VAL A 119 -12.21 -5.94 -6.14
C VAL A 119 -12.96 -5.59 -4.86
N CYS A 120 -13.81 -4.57 -4.87
CA CYS A 120 -14.63 -4.18 -3.70
C CYS A 120 -15.51 -5.34 -3.21
N ALA A 121 -16.04 -6.17 -4.12
CA ALA A 121 -16.81 -7.36 -3.74
C ALA A 121 -15.97 -8.43 -3.01
N ARG A 122 -14.66 -8.50 -3.27
CA ARG A 122 -13.75 -9.49 -2.67
C ARG A 122 -13.01 -8.96 -1.45
N PHE A 123 -12.70 -7.66 -1.42
CA PHE A 123 -11.88 -7.02 -0.40
C PHE A 123 -12.67 -5.89 0.28
N PRO A 124 -13.26 -6.14 1.46
CA PRO A 124 -14.08 -5.15 2.18
C PRO A 124 -13.35 -3.87 2.59
N ASN A 125 -12.02 -3.91 2.60
CA ASN A 125 -11.16 -2.77 2.90
C ASN A 125 -10.86 -1.90 1.67
N VAL A 126 -11.34 -2.26 0.48
CA VAL A 126 -11.17 -1.48 -0.75
C VAL A 126 -12.46 -0.75 -1.10
N HIS A 127 -12.35 0.56 -1.33
CA HIS A 127 -13.46 1.47 -1.58
C HIS A 127 -13.31 2.14 -2.94
N LYS A 128 -14.33 2.00 -3.79
CA LYS A 128 -14.39 2.71 -5.08
C LYS A 128 -14.78 4.17 -4.86
N VAL A 129 -14.02 5.09 -5.45
CA VAL A 129 -14.34 6.53 -5.47
C VAL A 129 -14.45 6.98 -6.92
N VAL A 130 -15.65 7.36 -7.34
CA VAL A 130 -15.86 7.91 -8.68
C VAL A 130 -15.65 9.42 -8.65
N CYS A 131 -14.70 9.93 -9.45
CA CYS A 131 -14.40 11.35 -9.56
C CYS A 131 -15.56 12.14 -10.14
N ALA A 132 -15.70 13.40 -9.75
CA ALA A 132 -16.81 14.25 -10.19
C ALA A 132 -16.79 14.60 -11.70
N ARG A 133 -15.61 14.59 -12.34
CA ARG A 133 -15.42 14.99 -13.74
C ARG A 133 -14.95 13.81 -14.59
N PRO A 134 -15.34 13.72 -15.87
CA PRO A 134 -14.77 12.74 -16.78
C PRO A 134 -13.27 13.01 -16.96
N GLY A 135 -12.49 11.93 -16.98
CA GLY A 135 -11.05 11.97 -17.18
C GLY A 135 -10.64 12.10 -18.65
N PRO A 136 -9.34 12.33 -18.92
CA PRO A 136 -8.32 12.56 -17.91
C PRO A 136 -8.40 14.00 -17.37
N THR A 137 -8.34 14.15 -16.04
CA THR A 137 -8.11 15.47 -15.41
C THR A 137 -6.65 15.56 -14.99
N SER A 138 -6.35 15.49 -13.70
CA SER A 138 -4.98 15.40 -13.17
C SER A 138 -4.95 14.41 -12.00
N LYS A 139 -3.76 13.87 -11.69
CA LYS A 139 -3.56 13.03 -10.50
C LYS A 139 -4.01 13.78 -9.24
N ALA A 140 -3.61 15.05 -9.08
CA ALA A 140 -4.04 15.92 -7.99
C ALA A 140 -5.58 16.07 -7.87
N ASP A 141 -6.31 16.23 -8.98
CA ASP A 141 -7.78 16.32 -8.97
C ASP A 141 -8.42 15.00 -8.49
N CYS A 142 -7.94 13.86 -9.00
CA CYS A 142 -8.37 12.55 -8.54
C CYS A 142 -8.08 12.35 -7.04
N LEU A 143 -6.89 12.74 -6.56
CA LEU A 143 -6.51 12.65 -5.15
C LEU A 143 -7.37 13.51 -4.24
N ASN A 144 -7.78 14.71 -4.67
CA ASN A 144 -8.73 15.54 -3.91
C ASN A 144 -10.11 14.86 -3.80
N ASN A 145 -10.62 14.25 -4.88
CA ASN A 145 -11.89 13.51 -4.85
C ASN A 145 -11.81 12.29 -3.90
N VAL A 146 -10.68 11.58 -3.93
CA VAL A 146 -10.39 10.47 -3.02
C VAL A 146 -10.34 10.96 -1.57
N LEU A 147 -9.66 12.07 -1.31
CA LEU A 147 -9.55 12.65 0.02
C LEU A 147 -10.92 13.07 0.58
N ASP A 148 -11.77 13.69 -0.24
CA ASP A 148 -13.15 14.03 0.15
C ASP A 148 -13.99 12.78 0.43
N ALA A 149 -13.76 11.68 -0.30
CA ALA A 149 -14.41 10.41 -0.02
C ALA A 149 -13.92 9.79 1.30
N ILE A 150 -12.62 9.90 1.61
CA ILE A 150 -12.06 9.47 2.89
C ILE A 150 -12.71 10.24 4.04
N LEU A 151 -12.78 11.57 3.97
CA LEU A 151 -13.38 12.38 5.03
C LEU A 151 -14.88 12.10 5.21
N ARG A 152 -15.61 11.79 4.12
CA ARG A 152 -17.01 11.33 4.21
C ARG A 152 -17.10 9.96 4.88
N PHE A 153 -16.23 9.04 4.50
CA PHE A 153 -16.16 7.71 5.11
C PHE A 153 -15.85 7.79 6.61
N GLU A 154 -14.94 8.67 7.04
CA GLU A 154 -14.65 8.92 8.46
C GLU A 154 -15.91 9.31 9.24
N SER A 155 -16.74 10.21 8.69
CA SER A 155 -17.97 10.65 9.35
C SER A 155 -19.04 9.56 9.40
N GLN A 156 -19.15 8.72 8.37
CA GLN A 156 -20.11 7.62 8.31
C GLN A 156 -19.70 6.46 9.24
N ALA A 157 -18.42 6.08 9.20
CA ALA A 157 -17.89 4.96 9.97
C ALA A 157 -17.38 5.38 11.36
N ARG A 158 -17.46 6.66 11.76
CA ARG A 158 -16.97 7.17 13.06
C ARG A 158 -15.53 6.76 13.38
N ILE A 159 -14.69 6.70 12.34
CA ILE A 159 -13.24 6.42 12.45
C ILE A 159 -12.46 7.65 12.01
N ALA A 160 -11.31 7.87 12.63
CA ALA A 160 -10.40 8.95 12.27
C ALA A 160 -9.06 8.37 11.84
N PHE A 161 -8.74 8.48 10.55
CA PHE A 161 -7.46 8.04 10.00
C PHE A 161 -6.31 8.86 10.59
N ALA A 162 -5.30 8.15 11.07
CA ALA A 162 -4.08 8.76 11.61
C ALA A 162 -3.15 9.23 10.48
N GLY A 163 -3.13 8.51 9.36
CA GLY A 163 -2.29 8.79 8.21
C GLY A 163 -2.95 8.48 6.87
N PHE A 164 -2.56 9.25 5.85
CA PHE A 164 -3.03 9.23 4.48
C PHE A 164 -1.85 8.92 3.57
N ILE A 165 -1.90 7.80 2.87
CA ILE A 165 -0.77 7.23 2.14
C ILE A 165 -1.04 7.35 0.66
N LEU A 166 -0.04 7.75 -0.12
CA LEU A 166 -0.13 7.85 -1.57
C LEU A 166 0.63 6.70 -2.24
N HIS A 167 -0.07 5.96 -3.09
CA HIS A 167 0.47 4.91 -3.95
C HIS A 167 -0.11 4.96 -5.35
N ASP A 168 0.65 4.48 -6.32
CA ASP A 168 0.16 4.18 -7.65
C ASP A 168 -0.30 2.71 -7.70
N ALA A 169 -1.18 2.35 -8.64
CA ALA A 169 -1.75 1.01 -8.72
C ALA A 169 -0.70 -0.07 -9.02
N GLU A 170 0.40 0.31 -9.66
CA GLU A 170 1.48 -0.57 -10.04
C GLU A 170 2.54 -0.81 -8.95
N ASP A 171 2.43 -0.12 -7.82
CA ASP A 171 3.40 -0.19 -6.74
C ASP A 171 3.42 -1.57 -6.05
N VAL A 172 4.62 -2.10 -5.86
CA VAL A 172 4.86 -3.27 -5.00
C VAL A 172 5.27 -2.79 -3.61
N LEU A 173 4.36 -3.01 -2.65
CA LEU A 173 4.48 -2.58 -1.26
C LEU A 173 5.39 -3.50 -0.43
N SER A 174 6.06 -2.92 0.57
CA SER A 174 6.83 -3.70 1.54
C SER A 174 5.94 -4.14 2.70
N ALA A 175 6.13 -5.36 3.21
CA ALA A 175 5.32 -5.92 4.29
C ALA A 175 5.28 -5.04 5.56
N MET A 176 6.38 -4.34 5.85
CA MET A 176 6.57 -3.50 7.05
C MET A 176 6.27 -2.02 6.82
N GLU A 177 5.85 -1.63 5.62
CA GLU A 177 5.62 -0.24 5.25
C GLU A 177 4.60 0.45 6.15
N LEU A 178 3.41 -0.15 6.31
CA LEU A 178 2.35 0.41 7.14
C LEU A 178 2.72 0.43 8.63
N ARG A 179 3.50 -0.54 9.11
CA ARG A 179 4.05 -0.55 10.49
C ARG A 179 5.00 0.62 10.72
N LEU A 180 5.85 0.92 9.74
CA LEU A 180 6.76 2.06 9.79
C LEU A 180 5.98 3.39 9.82
N PHE A 181 4.96 3.54 8.98
CA PHE A 181 4.11 4.73 9.00
C PHE A 181 3.35 4.87 10.33
N ASN A 182 2.72 3.80 10.82
CA ASN A 182 2.03 3.77 12.10
C ASN A 182 2.91 4.23 13.29
N TYR A 183 4.19 3.84 13.27
CA TYR A 183 5.18 4.21 14.29
C TYR A 183 5.60 5.70 14.22
N LEU A 184 5.61 6.29 13.02
CA LEU A 184 6.14 7.64 12.78
C LEU A 184 5.06 8.73 12.71
N VAL A 185 3.84 8.40 12.30
CA VAL A 185 2.78 9.37 11.91
C VAL A 185 2.35 10.35 13.01
N GLU A 186 2.55 10.01 14.29
CA GLU A 186 2.29 10.96 15.40
C GLU A 186 3.36 12.04 15.52
N ARG A 187 4.61 11.70 15.19
CA ARG A 187 5.77 12.56 15.38
C ARG A 187 6.17 13.28 14.10
N LYS A 188 5.77 12.77 12.95
CA LYS A 188 6.17 13.21 11.61
C LYS A 188 4.95 13.42 10.75
N ASP A 189 4.91 14.58 10.11
CA ASP A 189 3.78 15.07 9.32
C ASP A 189 3.84 14.60 7.87
N LEU A 190 5.05 14.43 7.32
CA LEU A 190 5.32 13.80 6.02
C LEU A 190 6.40 12.75 6.19
N ILE A 191 6.11 11.52 5.80
CA ILE A 191 7.02 10.38 5.86
C ILE A 191 7.17 9.82 4.45
N GLN A 192 8.36 9.94 3.88
CA GLN A 192 8.69 9.36 2.58
C GLN A 192 9.57 8.13 2.76
N VAL A 193 9.18 6.99 2.20
CA VAL A 193 10.08 5.83 2.07
C VAL A 193 10.82 5.86 0.73
N PRO A 194 11.99 5.20 0.60
CA PRO A 194 12.69 5.10 -0.67
C PRO A 194 11.84 4.44 -1.78
N VAL A 195 12.08 4.87 -3.02
CA VAL A 195 11.54 4.23 -4.22
C VAL A 195 12.71 3.60 -4.97
N TYR A 196 12.64 2.30 -5.22
CA TYR A 196 13.69 1.54 -5.89
C TYR A 196 13.13 0.76 -7.09
N PRO A 197 13.51 1.13 -8.32
CA PRO A 197 13.06 0.45 -9.54
C PRO A 197 13.33 -1.06 -9.54
N PHE A 198 12.47 -1.84 -10.20
CA PHE A 198 12.76 -3.23 -10.53
C PHE A 198 13.83 -3.34 -11.62
N GLU A 199 14.71 -4.34 -11.47
CA GLU A 199 15.70 -4.67 -12.50
C GLU A 199 15.02 -5.32 -13.71
N ARG A 200 15.25 -4.76 -14.90
CA ARG A 200 14.91 -5.39 -16.18
C ARG A 200 16.16 -6.05 -16.80
N GLN A 201 15.99 -6.68 -17.96
CA GLN A 201 17.10 -7.27 -18.71
C GLN A 201 18.25 -6.27 -18.91
N TRP A 202 19.51 -6.75 -18.81
CA TRP A 202 20.72 -5.93 -18.85
C TRP A 202 20.84 -5.03 -20.09
N ALA A 203 20.24 -5.42 -21.21
CA ALA A 203 20.23 -4.66 -22.46
C ALA A 203 19.31 -3.42 -22.42
N ASN A 204 18.41 -3.33 -21.44
CA ASN A 204 17.43 -2.26 -21.34
C ASN A 204 18.01 -1.04 -20.62
N PHE A 205 18.92 -0.33 -21.28
CA PHE A 205 19.58 0.85 -20.71
C PHE A 205 18.59 1.96 -20.32
N THR A 206 17.46 2.07 -21.02
CA THR A 206 16.42 3.05 -20.73
C THR A 206 15.68 2.77 -19.43
N SER A 207 15.39 1.53 -19.08
CA SER A 207 14.84 1.26 -17.75
C SER A 207 15.95 1.33 -16.68
N LEU A 208 17.13 0.80 -17.00
CA LEU A 208 18.20 0.62 -16.02
C LEU A 208 18.88 1.92 -15.55
N HIS A 209 18.83 3.01 -16.33
CA HIS A 209 19.36 4.29 -15.85
C HIS A 209 18.55 4.87 -14.67
N TYR A 210 17.28 4.49 -14.52
CA TYR A 210 16.48 4.87 -13.35
C TYR A 210 16.97 4.16 -12.09
N LEU A 211 17.39 2.88 -12.17
CA LEU A 211 18.01 2.19 -11.03
C LEU A 211 19.19 2.98 -10.51
N ASP A 212 20.02 3.44 -11.45
CA ASP A 212 21.21 4.21 -11.11
C ASP A 212 20.77 5.47 -10.37
N GLU A 213 19.99 6.33 -11.04
CA GLU A 213 19.52 7.63 -10.55
C GLU A 213 18.87 7.57 -9.17
N PHE A 214 17.87 6.70 -8.99
CA PHE A 214 17.15 6.55 -7.74
C PHE A 214 18.05 6.02 -6.61
N ALA A 215 19.01 5.13 -6.91
CA ALA A 215 19.87 4.59 -5.88
C ALA A 215 20.76 5.62 -5.18
N GLU A 216 21.28 6.61 -5.90
CA GLU A 216 22.03 7.71 -5.29
C GLU A 216 21.09 8.78 -4.77
N LEU A 217 20.01 9.13 -5.49
CA LEU A 217 19.08 10.17 -5.06
C LEU A 217 18.45 9.82 -3.70
N HIS A 218 17.86 8.63 -3.59
CA HIS A 218 17.23 8.15 -2.36
C HIS A 218 18.26 7.58 -1.38
N GLY A 219 19.47 7.22 -1.83
CA GLY A 219 20.56 6.72 -0.98
C GLY A 219 21.37 7.81 -0.28
N LYS A 220 21.50 8.98 -0.91
CA LYS A 220 22.41 10.07 -0.52
C LYS A 220 21.73 11.43 -0.52
N ASP A 221 21.25 11.90 -1.67
CA ASP A 221 20.87 13.30 -1.86
C ASP A 221 19.66 13.70 -0.99
N VAL A 222 18.59 12.90 -0.99
CA VAL A 222 17.39 13.17 -0.17
C VAL A 222 17.70 13.06 1.33
N PRO A 223 18.42 12.04 1.84
CA PRO A 223 18.89 12.01 3.23
C PRO A 223 19.74 13.21 3.65
N VAL A 224 20.59 13.74 2.75
CA VAL A 224 21.40 14.95 3.04
C VAL A 224 20.52 16.21 3.03
N ARG A 225 19.55 16.29 2.13
CA ARG A 225 18.56 17.38 2.08
C ARG A 225 17.71 17.43 3.35
N GLU A 226 17.17 16.29 3.78
CA GLU A 226 16.48 16.15 5.06
C GLU A 226 17.37 16.59 6.22
N ALA A 227 18.63 16.14 6.24
CA ALA A 227 19.58 16.44 7.30
C ALA A 227 19.87 17.94 7.49
N LEU A 228 19.96 18.68 6.37
CA LEU A 228 20.37 20.09 6.37
C LEU A 228 19.16 21.03 6.40
N ALA A 229 18.17 20.80 5.54
CA ALA A 229 17.00 21.66 5.40
C ALA A 229 15.82 21.22 6.27
N GLY A 230 15.81 19.97 6.73
CA GLY A 230 14.64 19.36 7.38
C GLY A 230 13.44 19.25 6.45
N GLN A 231 13.67 19.29 5.13
CA GLN A 231 12.65 19.25 4.09
C GLN A 231 12.90 18.03 3.21
N VAL A 232 11.82 17.34 2.85
CA VAL A 232 11.83 16.09 2.10
C VAL A 232 10.87 16.23 0.91
N PRO A 233 11.34 16.09 -0.34
CA PRO A 233 10.46 16.04 -1.48
C PRO A 233 9.64 14.73 -1.45
N SER A 234 8.33 14.82 -1.69
CA SER A 234 7.52 13.64 -1.95
C SER A 234 7.82 13.11 -3.35
N ALA A 235 7.92 11.79 -3.48
CA ALA A 235 8.12 11.09 -4.74
C ALA A 235 6.80 10.79 -5.47
N GLY A 236 5.66 11.07 -4.85
CA GLY A 236 4.32 10.78 -5.41
C GLY A 236 3.85 9.34 -5.25
N VAL A 237 4.67 8.51 -4.59
CA VAL A 237 4.39 7.14 -4.16
C VAL A 237 5.16 6.87 -2.86
N GLY A 238 4.71 5.91 -2.04
CA GLY A 238 5.38 5.57 -0.78
C GLY A 238 5.47 6.75 0.20
N THR A 239 4.47 7.63 0.17
CA THR A 239 4.43 8.84 0.99
C THR A 239 3.25 8.77 1.94
N CYS A 240 3.49 8.95 3.23
CA CYS A 240 2.45 9.03 4.25
C CYS A 240 2.39 10.44 4.85
N PHE A 241 1.19 11.03 4.80
CA PHE A 241 0.85 12.31 5.42
C PHE A 241 0.10 12.06 6.72
N SER A 242 0.48 12.75 7.79
CA SER A 242 -0.32 12.74 9.02
C SER A 242 -1.65 13.44 8.80
N ARG A 243 -2.65 13.12 9.63
CA ARG A 243 -3.92 13.87 9.67
C ARG A 243 -3.72 15.39 9.78
N ARG A 244 -2.80 15.82 10.64
CA ARG A 244 -2.48 17.25 10.82
C ARG A 244 -1.98 17.88 9.51
N ALA A 245 -1.13 17.17 8.77
CA ALA A 245 -0.60 17.64 7.50
C ALA A 245 -1.71 17.84 6.47
N VAL A 246 -2.58 16.83 6.32
CA VAL A 246 -3.70 16.87 5.36
C VAL A 246 -4.66 18.02 5.68
N LEU A 247 -5.07 18.17 6.94
CA LEU A 247 -5.97 19.25 7.33
C LEU A 247 -5.37 20.64 7.08
N ALA A 248 -4.07 20.81 7.34
CA ALA A 248 -3.40 22.08 7.06
C ALA A 248 -3.28 22.37 5.56
N LEU A 249 -3.08 21.35 4.72
CA LEU A 249 -3.07 21.50 3.27
C LEU A 249 -4.44 21.91 2.73
N ILE A 250 -5.52 21.30 3.24
CA ILE A 250 -6.90 21.65 2.86
C ILE A 250 -7.20 23.10 3.27
N GLU A 251 -6.83 23.50 4.48
CA GLU A 251 -7.03 24.86 4.99
C GLU A 251 -6.29 25.90 4.13
N GLU A 252 -5.06 25.59 3.71
CA GLU A 252 -4.27 26.47 2.84
C GLU A 252 -4.79 26.55 1.41
N GLY A 253 -5.25 25.44 0.85
CA GLY A 253 -5.75 25.37 -0.53
C GLY A 253 -7.21 25.77 -0.69
N ASN A 254 -7.85 26.42 0.30
CA ASN A 254 -9.27 26.79 0.27
C ASN A 254 -10.21 25.60 0.00
N GLY A 255 -9.93 24.44 0.59
CA GLY A 255 -10.73 23.23 0.45
C GLY A 255 -10.13 22.14 -0.43
N ILE A 256 -8.97 22.37 -1.07
CA ILE A 256 -8.22 21.34 -1.81
C ILE A 256 -6.83 21.14 -1.22
N ALA A 257 -6.39 19.89 -1.07
CA ALA A 257 -5.04 19.59 -0.54
C ALA A 257 -3.97 19.60 -1.65
N PHE A 258 -4.31 19.00 -2.80
CA PHE A 258 -3.42 18.84 -3.95
C PHE A 258 -3.70 19.92 -5.00
N ASP A 259 -2.69 20.68 -5.42
CA ASP A 259 -2.86 21.71 -6.46
C ASP A 259 -3.03 21.05 -7.84
N VAL A 260 -4.23 21.19 -8.40
CA VAL A 260 -4.63 20.66 -9.72
C VAL A 260 -3.86 21.31 -10.88
N GLN A 261 -3.26 22.49 -10.68
CA GLN A 261 -2.46 23.17 -11.70
C GLN A 261 -0.98 22.75 -11.69
N SER A 262 -0.54 22.01 -10.66
CA SER A 262 0.81 21.50 -10.56
C SER A 262 0.95 20.15 -11.27
N LEU A 263 2.00 19.99 -12.07
CA LEU A 263 2.37 18.71 -12.70
C LEU A 263 3.19 17.80 -11.78
N THR A 264 3.62 18.35 -10.65
CA THR A 264 4.35 17.69 -9.57
C THR A 264 3.79 18.17 -8.25
N GLU A 265 2.51 17.89 -8.02
CA GLU A 265 1.78 18.20 -6.79
C GLU A 265 2.50 17.68 -5.55
N ASP A 266 3.16 16.52 -5.69
CA ASP A 266 3.88 15.84 -4.64
C ASP A 266 5.09 16.65 -4.15
N TYR A 267 5.89 17.15 -5.10
CA TYR A 267 7.07 17.95 -4.79
C TYR A 267 6.69 19.26 -4.08
N ASP A 268 5.59 19.87 -4.52
CA ASP A 268 5.05 21.13 -4.00
C ASP A 268 4.57 20.99 -2.54
N ILE A 269 3.89 19.89 -2.21
CA ILE A 269 3.39 19.62 -0.85
C ILE A 269 4.50 19.65 0.20
N GLY A 270 5.64 19.00 -0.08
CA GLY A 270 6.76 18.97 0.86
C GLY A 270 7.30 20.36 1.16
N LEU A 271 7.18 21.33 0.25
CA LEU A 271 7.63 22.69 0.50
C LEU A 271 6.58 23.52 1.27
N ARG A 272 5.29 23.36 0.95
CA ARG A 272 4.18 23.99 1.68
C ARG A 272 4.13 23.57 3.14
N LEU A 273 4.23 22.26 3.42
CA LEU A 273 4.28 21.74 4.78
C LEU A 273 5.48 22.29 5.56
N LYS A 274 6.65 22.41 4.90
CA LYS A 274 7.84 22.99 5.54
C LYS A 274 7.67 24.45 5.91
N GLN A 275 6.99 25.23 5.07
CA GLN A 275 6.69 26.63 5.33
C GLN A 275 5.78 26.80 6.55
N ARG A 276 4.86 25.85 6.78
CA ARG A 276 4.03 25.74 7.99
C ARG A 276 4.77 25.23 9.23
N GLY A 277 6.06 24.93 9.12
CA GLY A 277 6.88 24.46 10.24
C GLY A 277 6.65 22.99 10.61
N MET A 278 6.03 22.21 9.72
CA MET A 278 5.77 20.78 9.95
C MET A 278 7.05 19.94 9.88
N GLN A 279 6.98 18.73 10.45
CA GLN A 279 8.10 17.82 10.53
C GLN A 279 8.09 16.77 9.43
N GLU A 280 9.12 16.76 8.61
CA GLU A 280 9.27 15.84 7.49
C GLU A 280 10.40 14.85 7.77
N ILE A 281 10.26 13.63 7.28
CA ILE A 281 11.28 12.58 7.44
C ILE A 281 11.42 11.75 6.16
N PHE A 282 12.66 11.42 5.81
CA PHE A 282 12.98 10.45 4.77
C PHE A 282 13.41 9.13 5.44
N ALA A 283 12.47 8.20 5.54
CA ALA A 283 12.57 7.03 6.42
C ALA A 283 13.28 5.86 5.73
N ARG A 284 14.61 5.78 5.87
CA ARG A 284 15.42 4.61 5.48
C ARG A 284 15.52 3.61 6.62
N PHE A 285 14.62 2.63 6.66
CA PHE A 285 14.59 1.61 7.72
C PHE A 285 14.85 0.19 7.17
N PRO A 286 15.95 -0.49 7.56
CA PRO A 286 16.23 -1.85 7.13
C PRO A 286 15.52 -2.90 7.98
N VAL A 287 14.99 -3.95 7.35
CA VAL A 287 14.33 -5.09 8.01
C VAL A 287 15.15 -6.35 7.79
N PHE A 288 15.54 -7.04 8.85
CA PHE A 288 16.34 -8.26 8.78
C PHE A 288 15.54 -9.43 9.34
N ASP A 289 15.61 -10.60 8.71
CA ASP A 289 15.07 -11.88 9.21
C ASP A 289 13.56 -11.91 9.46
N MET A 290 12.76 -11.64 8.43
CA MET A 290 11.39 -12.16 8.37
C MET A 290 11.47 -13.61 7.86
N ASN A 291 11.00 -14.57 8.65
CA ASN A 291 11.00 -16.01 8.33
C ASN A 291 10.71 -16.30 6.84
N GLY A 292 11.75 -16.56 6.05
CA GLY A 292 11.67 -17.14 4.70
C GLY A 292 11.06 -16.31 3.57
N SER A 293 10.46 -15.14 3.83
CA SER A 293 9.75 -14.35 2.81
C SER A 293 10.34 -12.95 2.70
N GLN A 294 10.82 -12.61 1.49
CA GLN A 294 11.55 -11.38 1.10
C GLN A 294 13.08 -11.38 1.25
N GLY A 295 13.72 -12.56 1.31
CA GLY A 295 15.15 -12.65 1.01
C GLY A 295 15.39 -12.38 -0.48
N LYS A 296 15.57 -11.11 -0.87
CA LYS A 296 16.08 -10.76 -2.20
C LYS A 296 17.31 -11.61 -2.48
N VAL A 297 17.42 -12.20 -3.68
CA VAL A 297 18.60 -13.00 -4.06
C VAL A 297 19.83 -12.14 -3.82
N ARG A 298 20.75 -12.60 -2.98
CA ARG A 298 21.95 -11.83 -2.66
C ARG A 298 22.83 -11.77 -3.90
N HIS A 299 23.14 -10.56 -4.32
CA HIS A 299 24.10 -10.35 -5.40
C HIS A 299 25.48 -10.10 -4.81
N PHE A 300 26.52 -10.54 -5.51
CA PHE A 300 27.88 -10.28 -5.08
C PHE A 300 28.13 -8.76 -4.96
N GLY A 301 28.60 -8.34 -3.78
CA GLY A 301 28.88 -6.93 -3.47
C GLY A 301 27.68 -6.12 -2.98
N ASP A 302 26.50 -6.73 -2.78
CA ASP A 302 25.38 -6.05 -2.15
C ASP A 302 25.62 -5.79 -0.65
N SER A 303 25.08 -4.68 -0.14
CA SER A 303 25.09 -4.39 1.29
C SER A 303 23.82 -4.98 1.91
N ARG A 304 23.96 -5.96 2.80
CA ARG A 304 22.83 -6.59 3.52
C ARG A 304 21.89 -5.55 4.13
N ARG A 305 22.41 -4.40 4.56
CA ARG A 305 21.59 -3.34 5.15
C ARG A 305 20.86 -2.50 4.11
N GLU A 306 21.53 -2.13 3.03
CA GLU A 306 20.92 -1.24 2.03
C GLU A 306 19.92 -2.02 1.18
N SER A 307 20.17 -3.29 0.88
CA SER A 307 19.27 -4.14 0.07
C SER A 307 17.96 -4.52 0.77
N ASN A 308 17.89 -4.43 2.10
CA ASN A 308 16.73 -4.78 2.91
C ASN A 308 15.98 -3.56 3.48
N VAL A 309 16.15 -2.38 2.88
CA VAL A 309 15.41 -1.18 3.29
C VAL A 309 13.94 -1.30 2.85
N ILE A 310 13.02 -0.95 3.75
CA ILE A 310 11.59 -0.77 3.43
C ILE A 310 11.50 0.27 2.32
N CYS A 311 10.97 -0.14 1.17
CA CYS A 311 10.87 0.70 -0.01
C CYS A 311 9.70 0.27 -0.87
N VAL A 312 9.20 1.23 -1.66
CA VAL A 312 8.28 0.97 -2.77
C VAL A 312 9.08 0.55 -3.99
N ARG A 313 8.56 -0.41 -4.73
CA ARG A 313 9.20 -0.90 -5.96
C ARG A 313 8.22 -0.86 -7.11
N GLU A 314 8.68 -0.37 -8.24
CA GLU A 314 7.85 -0.20 -9.44
C GLU A 314 8.70 -0.43 -10.71
N TYR A 315 8.03 -0.66 -11.83
CA TYR A 315 8.68 -0.72 -13.14
C TYR A 315 8.69 0.65 -13.81
N PHE A 316 9.90 1.11 -14.13
CA PHE A 316 10.08 2.33 -14.91
C PHE A 316 10.00 2.08 -16.42
N PRO A 317 9.68 3.13 -17.20
CA PRO A 317 9.56 3.03 -18.65
C PRO A 317 10.78 2.40 -19.33
N ASP A 318 10.53 1.55 -20.31
CA ASP A 318 11.55 0.83 -21.08
C ASP A 318 11.88 1.48 -22.43
N ARG A 319 11.01 2.36 -22.94
CA ARG A 319 11.19 3.07 -24.21
C ARG A 319 11.76 4.47 -24.00
N LEU A 320 12.61 4.89 -24.93
CA LEU A 320 13.21 6.23 -24.92
C LEU A 320 12.15 7.34 -24.92
N SER A 321 11.11 7.21 -25.75
CA SER A 321 10.06 8.22 -25.88
C SER A 321 9.24 8.40 -24.60
N THR A 322 8.92 7.30 -23.90
CA THR A 322 8.16 7.34 -22.64
C THR A 322 9.02 7.85 -21.49
N ALA A 323 10.30 7.45 -21.40
CA ALA A 323 11.23 8.00 -20.41
C ALA A 323 11.43 9.52 -20.58
N VAL A 324 11.60 9.99 -21.83
CA VAL A 324 11.72 11.42 -22.15
C VAL A 324 10.44 12.19 -21.77
N ARG A 325 9.25 11.63 -22.02
CA ARG A 325 7.97 12.22 -21.59
C ARG A 325 7.90 12.35 -20.07
N GLN A 326 8.15 11.26 -19.35
CA GLN A 326 8.08 11.23 -17.88
C GLN A 326 9.04 12.25 -17.25
N LYS A 327 10.31 12.25 -17.67
CA LYS A 327 11.32 13.20 -17.15
C LYS A 327 11.05 14.64 -17.57
N SER A 328 10.52 14.88 -18.77
CA SER A 328 10.13 16.24 -19.18
C SER A 328 9.07 16.83 -18.24
N ARG A 329 8.12 16.00 -17.77
CA ARG A 329 7.11 16.40 -16.78
C ARG A 329 7.76 16.80 -15.45
N TRP A 330 8.69 15.99 -14.94
CA TRP A 330 9.42 16.31 -13.71
C TRP A 330 10.21 17.62 -13.83
N ILE A 331 10.87 17.86 -14.96
CA ILE A 331 11.61 19.11 -15.20
C ILE A 331 10.65 20.32 -15.22
N ILE A 332 9.50 20.21 -15.91
CA ILE A 332 8.51 21.29 -15.95
C ILE A 332 7.99 21.60 -14.55
N GLY A 333 7.59 20.58 -13.79
CA GLY A 333 7.04 20.76 -12.44
C GLY A 333 8.06 21.31 -11.45
N ILE A 334 9.21 20.65 -11.32
CA ILE A 334 10.22 21.00 -10.31
C ILE A 334 10.91 22.33 -10.63
N VAL A 335 11.32 22.54 -11.89
CA VAL A 335 12.11 23.72 -12.26
C VAL A 335 11.22 24.90 -12.62
N TYR A 336 10.33 24.74 -13.59
CA TYR A 336 9.62 25.88 -14.19
C TYR A 336 8.38 26.29 -13.42
N GLN A 337 7.52 25.35 -13.04
CA GLN A 337 6.36 25.63 -12.18
C GLN A 337 6.83 25.99 -10.76
N GLY A 338 7.76 25.20 -10.20
CA GLY A 338 8.36 25.45 -8.88
C GLY A 338 9.02 26.82 -8.72
N TYR A 339 9.59 27.39 -9.79
CA TYR A 339 10.10 28.77 -9.77
C TYR A 339 9.00 29.80 -9.55
N ARG A 340 7.83 29.60 -10.16
CA ARG A 340 6.69 30.53 -10.07
C ARG A 340 5.88 30.37 -8.79
N THR A 341 5.71 29.15 -8.28
CA THR A 341 4.87 28.91 -7.09
C THR A 341 5.59 29.27 -5.79
N HIS A 342 6.85 28.89 -5.62
CA HIS A 342 7.51 29.00 -4.31
C HIS A 342 8.55 30.11 -4.19
N GLY A 343 9.01 30.70 -5.31
CA GLY A 343 9.98 31.79 -5.28
C GLY A 343 11.24 31.47 -4.45
N TRP A 344 11.67 32.43 -3.63
CA TRP A 344 12.73 32.24 -2.62
C TRP A 344 12.12 32.36 -1.23
N THR A 345 12.54 31.50 -0.32
CA THR A 345 11.88 31.28 0.98
C THR A 345 12.47 32.10 2.12
N GLY A 346 13.62 32.76 1.89
CA GLY A 346 14.36 33.52 2.91
C GLY A 346 15.14 32.65 3.89
N LYS A 347 15.11 31.32 3.72
CA LYS A 347 15.92 30.36 4.49
C LYS A 347 17.10 29.91 3.62
N PRO A 348 18.35 30.27 3.96
CA PRO A 348 19.50 30.11 3.05
C PRO A 348 19.76 28.64 2.66
N ILE A 349 19.54 27.70 3.58
CA ILE A 349 19.73 26.26 3.31
C ILE A 349 18.66 25.74 2.37
N LEU A 350 17.41 26.18 2.53
CA LEU A 350 16.31 25.77 1.65
C LEU A 350 16.47 26.38 0.26
N ASP A 351 16.86 27.65 0.19
CA ASP A 351 17.15 28.36 -1.05
C ASP A 351 18.35 27.74 -1.78
N TYR A 352 19.35 27.22 -1.06
CA TYR A 352 20.44 26.42 -1.65
C TYR A 352 19.91 25.17 -2.38
N PHE A 353 19.01 24.40 -1.77
CA PHE A 353 18.42 23.24 -2.44
C PHE A 353 17.51 23.63 -3.61
N LEU A 354 16.74 24.72 -3.48
CA LEU A 354 15.94 25.25 -4.59
C LEU A 354 16.83 25.68 -5.77
N TRP A 355 17.97 26.31 -5.51
CA TRP A 355 18.97 26.60 -6.54
C TRP A 355 19.54 25.33 -7.17
N ARG A 356 19.85 24.31 -6.36
CA ARG A 356 20.36 23.00 -6.82
C ARG A 356 19.34 22.27 -7.70
N ASP A 357 18.05 22.38 -7.41
CA ASP A 357 17.00 21.80 -8.25
C ASP A 357 16.90 22.57 -9.58
N ARG A 358 16.94 23.90 -9.53
CA ARG A 358 16.83 24.78 -10.72
C ARG A 358 18.03 24.67 -11.66
N LYS A 359 19.26 24.54 -11.12
CA LYS A 359 20.46 24.38 -11.95
C LYS A 359 20.43 23.08 -12.76
N GLY A 360 19.63 22.08 -12.36
CA GLY A 360 19.48 20.81 -13.08
C GLY A 360 19.11 21.01 -14.55
N ALA A 361 18.24 21.97 -14.86
CA ALA A 361 17.88 22.31 -16.23
C ALA A 361 19.08 22.83 -17.05
N LEU A 362 19.96 23.64 -16.47
CA LEU A 362 21.19 24.07 -17.15
C LEU A 362 22.20 22.91 -17.26
N ASN A 363 22.34 22.13 -16.19
CA ASN A 363 23.32 21.05 -16.09
C ASN A 363 23.07 19.93 -17.11
N ASN A 364 21.81 19.69 -17.49
CA ASN A 364 21.47 18.75 -18.57
C ASN A 364 22.08 19.16 -19.91
N PHE A 365 22.12 20.46 -20.24
CA PHE A 365 22.77 20.96 -21.46
C PHE A 365 24.28 20.89 -21.36
N VAL A 366 24.84 21.33 -20.24
CA VAL A 366 26.30 21.32 -19.98
C VAL A 366 26.84 19.91 -20.06
N SER A 367 26.16 18.94 -19.43
CA SER A 367 26.59 17.53 -19.41
C SER A 367 26.54 16.88 -20.79
N PHE A 368 25.51 17.19 -21.59
CA PHE A 368 25.44 16.71 -22.98
C PHE A 368 26.51 17.34 -23.87
N ALA A 369 26.74 18.65 -23.74
CA ALA A 369 27.82 19.34 -24.46
C ALA A 369 29.19 18.75 -24.09
N ALA A 370 29.45 18.51 -22.81
CA ALA A 370 30.66 17.85 -22.34
C ALA A 370 30.81 16.43 -22.92
N MET A 371 29.71 15.68 -23.03
CA MET A 371 29.70 14.36 -23.66
C MET A 371 30.06 14.44 -25.16
N LEU A 372 29.53 15.42 -25.90
CA LEU A 372 29.89 15.63 -27.31
C LEU A 372 31.36 16.02 -27.48
N ILE A 373 31.87 16.91 -26.62
CA ILE A 373 33.28 17.30 -26.59
C ILE A 373 34.16 16.08 -26.31
N LEU A 374 33.81 15.26 -25.31
CA LEU A 374 34.53 14.03 -24.98
C LEU A 374 34.54 13.03 -26.15
N LEU A 375 33.39 12.84 -26.80
CA LEU A 375 33.26 11.97 -27.97
C LEU A 375 34.15 12.47 -29.13
N GLN A 376 34.14 13.77 -29.41
CA GLN A 376 34.98 14.38 -30.43
C GLN A 376 36.48 14.19 -30.11
N LEU A 377 36.88 14.43 -28.86
CA LEU A 377 38.26 14.21 -28.42
C LEU A 377 38.67 12.74 -28.52
N ALA A 378 37.78 11.80 -28.18
CA ALA A 378 38.03 10.37 -28.30
C ALA A 378 38.20 9.95 -29.77
N ILE A 379 37.38 10.48 -30.69
CA ILE A 379 37.52 10.24 -32.13
C ILE A 379 38.84 10.80 -32.65
N LEU A 380 39.22 12.02 -32.27
CA LEU A 380 40.50 12.61 -32.66
C LEU A 380 41.68 11.80 -32.14
N TRP A 381 41.64 11.36 -30.89
CA TRP A 381 42.65 10.47 -30.31
C TRP A 381 42.73 9.15 -31.07
N LEU A 382 41.60 8.52 -31.39
CA LEU A 382 41.55 7.26 -32.14
C LEU A 382 42.13 7.41 -33.55
N VAL A 383 41.79 8.48 -34.26
CA VAL A 383 42.32 8.78 -35.59
C VAL A 383 43.84 8.96 -35.54
N GLN A 384 44.36 9.69 -34.54
CA GLN A 384 45.80 9.87 -34.35
C GLN A 384 46.52 8.59 -33.94
N ALA A 385 45.85 7.71 -33.17
CA ALA A 385 46.41 6.43 -32.74
C ALA A 385 46.46 5.41 -33.90
N LEU A 386 45.47 5.42 -34.79
CA LEU A 386 45.38 4.49 -35.92
C LEU A 386 46.12 4.99 -37.17
N TRP A 387 46.27 6.31 -37.33
CA TRP A 387 46.93 6.91 -38.50
C TRP A 387 48.09 7.81 -38.07
N THR A 388 49.30 7.26 -38.14
CA THR A 388 50.55 7.92 -37.71
C THR A 388 50.92 9.16 -38.54
N ASP A 389 50.46 9.23 -39.80
CA ASP A 389 50.67 10.37 -40.71
C ASP A 389 49.52 11.40 -40.67
N SER A 390 48.58 11.27 -39.73
CA SER A 390 47.48 12.23 -39.58
C SER A 390 48.02 13.63 -39.21
N PRO A 391 47.46 14.73 -39.78
CA PRO A 391 47.79 16.07 -39.35
C PRO A 391 47.57 16.23 -37.84
N LYS A 392 48.63 16.53 -37.09
CA LYS A 392 48.53 16.85 -35.67
C LYS A 392 47.83 18.20 -35.53
N PHE A 393 46.52 18.18 -35.36
CA PHE A 393 45.75 19.39 -35.09
C PHE A 393 46.24 20.06 -33.80
N LEU A 394 46.21 21.39 -33.76
CA LEU A 394 46.46 22.15 -32.54
C LEU A 394 45.54 21.60 -31.46
N SER A 395 46.15 21.14 -30.36
CA SER A 395 45.43 20.70 -29.18
C SER A 395 44.45 21.81 -28.80
N ILE A 396 43.15 21.51 -28.69
CA ILE A 396 42.13 22.43 -28.17
C ILE A 396 42.56 22.97 -26.77
N PHE A 397 43.51 22.27 -26.14
CA PHE A 397 44.25 22.62 -24.94
C PHE A 397 45.47 23.52 -25.16
N THR A 398 45.38 24.58 -25.98
CA THR A 398 46.37 25.67 -26.02
C THR A 398 46.25 26.61 -24.81
N GLY A 399 46.08 26.06 -23.61
CA GLY A 399 45.94 26.81 -22.36
C GLY A 399 47.23 26.80 -21.53
N GLY A 400 47.41 27.83 -20.70
CA GLY A 400 48.45 27.81 -19.66
C GLY A 400 48.16 26.77 -18.57
N TRP A 401 49.05 26.67 -17.57
CA TRP A 401 48.93 25.72 -16.44
C TRP A 401 47.55 25.70 -15.76
N TRP A 402 46.86 26.84 -15.71
CA TRP A 402 45.54 26.99 -15.09
C TRP A 402 44.46 26.17 -15.82
N PHE A 403 44.54 26.03 -17.15
CA PHE A 403 43.55 25.28 -17.92
C PHE A 403 43.72 23.78 -17.72
N HIS A 404 44.97 23.30 -17.67
CA HIS A 404 45.25 21.92 -17.29
C HIS A 404 44.80 21.60 -15.87
N ALA A 405 44.99 22.53 -14.92
CA ALA A 405 44.47 22.37 -13.56
C ALA A 405 42.94 22.29 -13.52
N LEU A 406 42.23 23.12 -14.29
CA LEU A 406 40.77 23.09 -14.41
C LEU A 406 40.27 21.74 -14.96
N LEU A 407 40.93 21.20 -15.97
CA LEU A 407 40.56 19.91 -16.56
C LEU A 407 40.86 18.75 -15.63
N LEU A 408 42.01 18.78 -14.95
CA LEU A 408 42.36 17.77 -13.94
C LEU A 408 41.37 17.80 -12.77
N ALA A 409 40.99 18.98 -12.29
CA ALA A 409 39.98 19.13 -11.25
C ALA A 409 38.64 18.54 -11.69
N ASN A 410 38.17 18.85 -12.91
CA ASN A 410 36.94 18.26 -13.47
C ASN A 410 37.04 16.74 -13.64
N LEU A 411 38.19 16.21 -14.05
CA LEU A 411 38.43 14.77 -14.17
C LEU A 411 38.33 14.07 -12.80
N LEU A 412 38.94 14.65 -11.76
CA LEU A 412 38.86 14.13 -10.40
C LEU A 412 37.43 14.19 -9.85
N LEU A 413 36.70 15.29 -10.09
CA LEU A 413 35.31 15.44 -9.69
C LEU A 413 34.40 14.44 -10.42
N MET A 414 34.63 14.22 -11.72
CA MET A 414 33.90 13.22 -12.51
C MET A 414 34.19 11.79 -12.03
N ALA A 415 35.46 11.47 -11.72
CA ALA A 415 35.85 10.19 -11.15
C ALA A 415 35.19 9.95 -9.78
N ASN A 416 35.16 10.99 -8.92
CA ASN A 416 34.40 10.93 -7.67
C ASN A 416 32.91 10.66 -7.96
N ARG A 417 32.27 11.39 -8.89
CA ARG A 417 30.86 11.19 -9.22
C ARG A 417 30.56 9.76 -9.70
N MET A 418 31.39 9.21 -10.58
CA MET A 418 31.29 7.81 -11.03
C MET A 418 31.45 6.84 -9.87
N LEU A 419 32.42 7.07 -8.97
CA LEU A 419 32.64 6.24 -7.79
C LEU A 419 31.43 6.26 -6.84
N GLN A 420 30.86 7.45 -6.55
CA GLN A 420 29.67 7.56 -5.71
C GLN A 420 28.51 6.77 -6.32
N ARG A 421 28.25 6.95 -7.62
CA ARG A 421 27.24 6.18 -8.36
C ARG A 421 27.44 4.68 -8.20
N VAL A 422 28.66 4.19 -8.45
CA VAL A 422 29.00 2.76 -8.30
C VAL A 422 28.73 2.28 -6.87
N ILE A 423 29.09 3.05 -5.83
CA ILE A 423 28.89 2.68 -4.42
C ILE A 423 27.39 2.51 -4.10
N PHE A 424 26.56 3.49 -4.43
CA PHE A 424 25.14 3.46 -4.07
C PHE A 424 24.35 2.42 -4.86
N VAL A 425 24.65 2.28 -6.16
CA VAL A 425 24.04 1.23 -6.99
C VAL A 425 24.47 -0.16 -6.53
N SER A 426 25.76 -0.35 -6.24
CA SER A 426 26.25 -1.64 -5.71
C SER A 426 25.60 -1.99 -4.38
N GLY A 427 25.35 -1.00 -3.53
CA GLY A 427 24.74 -1.21 -2.22
C GLY A 427 23.39 -1.93 -2.28
N TYR A 428 22.54 -1.62 -3.26
CA TYR A 428 21.18 -2.16 -3.37
C TYR A 428 21.01 -3.23 -4.47
N TYR A 429 21.73 -3.09 -5.59
CA TYR A 429 21.60 -3.94 -6.80
C TYR A 429 22.83 -4.82 -7.07
N GLY A 430 23.90 -4.69 -6.27
CA GLY A 430 25.11 -5.49 -6.41
C GLY A 430 26.15 -4.89 -7.37
N LEU A 431 27.37 -5.42 -7.30
CA LEU A 431 28.55 -4.82 -7.93
C LEU A 431 28.46 -4.77 -9.47
N ALA A 432 27.83 -5.77 -10.10
CA ALA A 432 27.67 -5.81 -11.55
C ALA A 432 26.85 -4.62 -12.05
N GLN A 433 25.70 -4.34 -11.40
CA GLN A 433 24.90 -3.16 -11.71
C GLN A 433 25.63 -1.87 -11.36
N GLY A 434 26.41 -1.86 -10.28
CA GLY A 434 27.29 -0.74 -9.94
C GLY A 434 28.26 -0.38 -11.06
N LEU A 435 28.99 -1.35 -11.62
CA LEU A 435 29.93 -1.10 -12.72
C LEU A 435 29.23 -0.71 -14.03
N LEU A 436 28.07 -1.33 -14.32
CA LEU A 436 27.24 -0.98 -15.48
C LEU A 436 26.65 0.43 -15.41
N SER A 437 26.58 1.05 -14.23
CA SER A 437 26.12 2.44 -14.08
C SER A 437 27.03 3.46 -14.79
N VAL A 438 28.33 3.14 -14.99
CA VAL A 438 29.29 4.02 -15.67
C VAL A 438 28.94 4.22 -17.15
N PRO A 439 28.82 3.17 -17.98
CA PRO A 439 28.37 3.34 -19.37
C PRO A 439 26.92 3.85 -19.45
N ARG A 440 26.05 3.48 -18.51
CA ARG A 440 24.67 3.99 -18.46
C ARG A 440 24.57 5.50 -18.18
N LEU A 441 25.58 6.11 -17.56
CA LEU A 441 25.64 7.55 -17.35
C LEU A 441 25.58 8.34 -18.67
N LEU A 442 26.22 7.84 -19.73
CA LEU A 442 26.16 8.46 -21.06
C LEU A 442 24.74 8.41 -21.63
N TRP A 443 24.06 7.27 -21.47
CA TRP A 443 22.68 7.10 -21.91
C TRP A 443 21.71 7.96 -21.10
N GLY A 444 21.85 8.01 -19.78
CA GLY A 444 21.06 8.88 -18.90
C GLY A 444 21.22 10.35 -19.24
N ASN A 445 22.44 10.82 -19.57
CA ASN A 445 22.71 12.18 -20.00
C ASN A 445 21.98 12.53 -21.31
N LEU A 446 21.95 11.62 -22.29
CA LEU A 446 21.18 11.79 -23.52
C LEU A 446 19.67 11.93 -23.23
N ILE A 447 19.12 11.05 -22.38
CA ILE A 447 17.70 11.09 -21.99
C ILE A 447 17.37 12.42 -21.30
N ASN A 448 18.19 12.83 -20.33
CA ASN A 448 18.00 14.07 -19.59
C ASN A 448 18.07 15.31 -20.49
N PHE A 449 18.97 15.32 -21.49
CA PHE A 449 19.02 16.37 -22.50
C PHE A 449 17.75 16.41 -23.37
N LEU A 450 17.32 15.27 -23.91
CA LEU A 450 16.11 15.19 -24.74
C LEU A 450 14.85 15.58 -23.96
N ALA A 451 14.74 15.14 -22.70
CA ALA A 451 13.66 15.51 -21.80
C ALA A 451 13.62 17.02 -21.54
N ASN A 452 14.78 17.65 -21.36
CA ASN A 452 14.89 19.09 -21.13
C ASN A 452 14.54 19.91 -22.39
N CYS A 453 14.99 19.48 -23.56
CA CYS A 453 14.61 20.08 -24.84
C CYS A 453 13.09 20.00 -25.06
N ARG A 454 12.49 18.84 -24.76
CA ARG A 454 11.04 18.65 -24.82
C ARG A 454 10.31 19.57 -23.84
N ALA A 455 10.79 19.68 -22.60
CA ALA A 455 10.19 20.54 -21.58
C ALA A 455 10.16 22.01 -22.03
N ILE A 456 11.27 22.52 -22.55
CA ILE A 456 11.36 23.89 -23.08
C ILE A 456 10.41 24.09 -24.27
N ALA A 457 10.40 23.14 -25.21
CA ALA A 457 9.50 23.21 -26.36
C ALA A 457 8.02 23.27 -25.94
N GLN A 458 7.61 22.46 -24.97
CA GLN A 458 6.24 22.47 -24.44
C GLN A 458 5.89 23.80 -23.76
N ILE A 459 6.79 24.36 -22.96
CA ILE A 459 6.57 25.66 -22.31
C ILE A 459 6.42 26.79 -23.34
N ILE A 460 7.27 26.79 -24.39
CA ILE A 460 7.19 27.79 -25.47
C ILE A 460 5.87 27.65 -26.23
N GLN A 461 5.42 26.43 -26.51
CA GLN A 461 4.16 26.18 -27.22
C GLN A 461 2.92 26.56 -26.40
N CYS A 462 2.89 26.26 -25.11
CA CYS A 462 1.74 26.53 -24.25
C CYS A 462 1.70 27.98 -23.71
N GLY A 463 2.82 28.70 -23.73
CA GLY A 463 2.96 30.07 -23.21
C GLY A 463 2.91 30.19 -21.68
N ASP A 464 2.28 29.23 -21.00
CA ASP A 464 2.21 29.13 -19.54
C ASP A 464 2.51 27.69 -19.07
N PRO A 465 3.51 27.47 -18.20
CA PRO A 465 3.81 26.16 -17.62
C PRO A 465 2.62 25.48 -16.93
N ARG A 466 1.60 26.23 -16.47
CA ARG A 466 0.40 25.68 -15.82
C ARG A 466 -0.62 25.08 -16.80
N ARG A 467 -0.46 25.29 -18.11
CA ARG A 467 -1.38 24.82 -19.16
C ARG A 467 -0.91 23.55 -19.88
N VAL A 468 0.24 23.00 -19.48
CA VAL A 468 0.78 21.78 -20.10
C VAL A 468 -0.06 20.59 -19.63
N ALA A 469 -0.69 19.89 -20.59
CA ALA A 469 -1.61 18.79 -20.32
C ALA A 469 -0.91 17.57 -19.68
N TRP A 470 -1.65 16.87 -18.82
CA TRP A 470 -1.25 15.62 -18.19
C TRP A 470 -1.18 14.48 -19.22
N ASP A 471 0.00 13.88 -19.38
CA ASP A 471 0.26 12.75 -20.28
C ASP A 471 0.82 11.60 -19.43
N LYS A 472 -0.06 10.72 -18.90
CA LYS A 472 0.34 9.58 -18.06
C LYS A 472 1.06 8.54 -18.92
N THR A 473 2.20 8.06 -18.43
CA THR A 473 2.91 6.93 -19.03
C THR A 473 2.28 5.63 -18.56
N THR A 474 2.08 4.67 -19.47
CA THR A 474 1.62 3.32 -19.13
C THR A 474 2.73 2.58 -18.39
N HIS A 475 2.42 1.98 -17.24
CA HIS A 475 3.36 1.18 -16.44
C HIS A 475 2.98 -0.30 -16.49
N ASP A 476 3.99 -1.16 -16.48
CA ASP A 476 3.82 -2.62 -16.52
C ASP A 476 3.74 -3.18 -15.09
N PHE A 477 2.78 -4.07 -14.81
CA PHE A 477 2.68 -4.78 -13.53
C PHE A 477 3.41 -6.14 -13.58
N PRO A 478 4.08 -6.59 -12.50
CA PRO A 478 4.57 -7.97 -12.43
C PRO A 478 3.40 -8.96 -12.39
N SER A 479 3.28 -9.79 -13.43
CA SER A 479 2.25 -10.83 -13.51
C SER A 479 2.44 -11.88 -12.40
N LEU A 480 1.51 -11.93 -11.45
CA LEU A 480 1.30 -13.05 -10.53
C LEU A 480 0.00 -13.76 -10.97
N GLY A 481 -0.04 -15.09 -10.83
CA GLY A 481 -1.02 -15.96 -11.49
C GLY A 481 -2.51 -15.63 -11.26
N ASP A 482 -3.31 -16.14 -12.21
CA ASP A 482 -4.72 -15.81 -12.49
C ASP A 482 -5.66 -15.58 -11.29
N GLY A 483 -6.32 -14.41 -11.32
CA GLY A 483 -7.35 -13.99 -10.39
C GLY A 483 -8.65 -14.82 -10.49
N ARG A 484 -9.22 -15.14 -9.33
CA ARG A 484 -10.52 -15.82 -9.19
C ARG A 484 -11.68 -14.84 -9.48
N ARG A 485 -12.77 -15.36 -10.08
CA ARG A 485 -13.98 -14.61 -10.46
C ARG A 485 -14.67 -13.95 -9.25
N GLY A 486 -15.25 -12.77 -9.46
CA GLY A 486 -15.98 -12.00 -8.43
C GLY A 486 -17.18 -12.75 -7.84
N LEU A 487 -17.49 -12.43 -6.59
CA LEU A 487 -18.58 -13.00 -5.79
C LEU A 487 -19.93 -12.43 -6.28
N GLN A 488 -20.90 -13.29 -6.63
CA GLN A 488 -22.29 -12.89 -6.90
C GLN A 488 -23.06 -12.62 -5.60
N ALA A 489 -24.21 -11.95 -5.66
CA ALA A 489 -25.07 -11.80 -4.48
C ALA A 489 -25.56 -13.19 -4.02
N LEU A 490 -25.35 -13.53 -2.73
CA LEU A 490 -25.64 -14.88 -2.22
C LEU A 490 -27.13 -15.22 -2.35
N GLU A 491 -28.00 -14.22 -2.28
CA GLU A 491 -29.44 -14.36 -2.44
C GLU A 491 -29.80 -14.86 -3.84
N ASP A 492 -29.15 -14.32 -4.87
CA ASP A 492 -29.35 -14.74 -6.26
C ASP A 492 -28.88 -16.18 -6.47
N VAL A 493 -27.78 -16.57 -5.81
CA VAL A 493 -27.27 -17.95 -5.83
C VAL A 493 -28.26 -18.90 -5.15
N LEU A 494 -28.81 -18.53 -3.99
CA LEU A 494 -29.80 -19.34 -3.27
C LEU A 494 -31.11 -19.51 -4.06
N VAL A 495 -31.54 -18.49 -4.80
CA VAL A 495 -32.70 -18.59 -5.70
C VAL A 495 -32.37 -19.44 -6.93
N ALA A 496 -31.21 -19.23 -7.56
CA ALA A 496 -30.79 -19.97 -8.75
C ALA A 496 -30.65 -21.48 -8.49
N GLN A 497 -30.20 -21.86 -7.28
CA GLN A 497 -30.09 -23.25 -6.85
C GLN A 497 -31.41 -23.84 -6.32
N GLY A 498 -32.50 -23.07 -6.29
CA GLY A 498 -33.82 -23.50 -5.84
C GLY A 498 -33.94 -23.70 -4.33
N ALA A 499 -33.01 -23.18 -3.52
CA ALA A 499 -33.09 -23.23 -2.06
C ALA A 499 -34.14 -22.26 -1.50
N LEU A 500 -34.40 -21.16 -2.22
CA LEU A 500 -35.42 -20.16 -1.90
C LEU A 500 -36.22 -19.78 -3.15
N SER A 501 -37.50 -19.47 -2.99
CA SER A 501 -38.28 -18.81 -4.04
C SER A 501 -38.13 -17.29 -3.98
N GLN A 502 -38.29 -16.60 -5.12
CA GLN A 502 -38.25 -15.14 -5.18
C GLN A 502 -39.26 -14.48 -4.22
N ALA A 503 -40.44 -15.08 -4.05
CA ALA A 503 -41.47 -14.60 -3.14
C ALA A 503 -41.06 -14.74 -1.67
N GLN A 504 -40.42 -15.85 -1.29
CA GLN A 504 -39.88 -16.04 0.07
C GLN A 504 -38.76 -15.07 0.37
N LEU A 505 -37.86 -14.81 -0.59
CA LEU A 505 -36.79 -13.84 -0.45
C LEU A 505 -37.36 -12.43 -0.24
N GLN A 506 -38.32 -11.99 -1.08
CA GLN A 506 -38.98 -10.69 -0.93
C GLN A 506 -39.68 -10.56 0.43
N HIS A 507 -40.43 -11.58 0.84
CA HIS A 507 -41.10 -11.58 2.14
C HIS A 507 -40.09 -11.47 3.30
N ALA A 508 -38.99 -12.22 3.26
CA ALA A 508 -37.96 -12.18 4.30
C ALA A 508 -37.20 -10.85 4.34
N THR A 509 -37.00 -10.19 3.20
CA THR A 509 -36.41 -8.85 3.14
C THR A 509 -37.31 -7.79 3.77
N HIS A 510 -38.64 -7.89 3.59
CA HIS A 510 -39.61 -6.95 4.18
C HIS A 510 -39.94 -7.25 5.65
N HIS A 511 -39.91 -8.52 6.06
CA HIS A 511 -40.24 -8.98 7.41
C HIS A 511 -39.04 -9.62 8.10
N ARG A 512 -37.91 -8.91 8.10
CA ARG A 512 -36.69 -9.34 8.76
C ARG A 512 -36.88 -9.33 10.27
N ILE A 513 -36.47 -10.42 10.93
CA ILE A 513 -36.46 -10.50 12.39
C ILE A 513 -35.45 -9.48 12.93
N ASP A 514 -35.91 -8.63 13.85
CA ASP A 514 -35.08 -7.61 14.48
C ASP A 514 -33.88 -8.26 15.20
N GLY A 515 -32.67 -7.73 14.97
CA GLY A 515 -31.43 -8.28 15.52
C GLY A 515 -30.74 -9.39 14.71
N LEU A 516 -31.31 -9.85 13.59
CA LEU A 516 -30.70 -10.89 12.73
C LEU A 516 -30.38 -10.39 11.33
N HIS A 517 -29.36 -10.92 10.66
CA HIS A 517 -29.17 -10.74 9.20
C HIS A 517 -30.20 -11.51 8.38
N LEU A 518 -30.38 -11.17 7.09
CA LEU A 518 -31.38 -11.79 6.23
C LEU A 518 -31.28 -13.33 6.23
N CYS A 519 -30.07 -13.86 6.02
CA CYS A 519 -29.83 -15.30 6.01
C CYS A 519 -30.08 -15.94 7.39
N SER A 520 -29.66 -15.30 8.48
CA SER A 520 -29.95 -15.76 9.86
C SER A 520 -31.47 -15.73 10.13
N SER A 521 -32.17 -14.69 9.68
CA SER A 521 -33.63 -14.57 9.81
C SER A 521 -34.37 -15.67 9.06
N LEU A 522 -33.90 -16.07 7.88
CA LEU A 522 -34.45 -17.19 7.10
C LEU A 522 -34.28 -18.54 7.83
N ILE A 523 -33.14 -18.75 8.49
CA ILE A 523 -32.89 -19.93 9.33
C ILE A 523 -33.81 -19.92 10.56
N HIS A 524 -33.93 -18.79 11.25
CA HIS A 524 -34.81 -18.68 12.42
C HIS A 524 -36.29 -18.91 12.06
N ALA A 525 -36.73 -18.42 10.89
CA ALA A 525 -38.08 -18.65 10.35
C ALA A 525 -38.31 -20.10 9.85
N GLY A 526 -37.28 -20.95 9.82
CA GLY A 526 -37.36 -22.32 9.31
C GLY A 526 -37.51 -22.43 7.79
N LEU A 527 -37.26 -21.34 7.06
CA LEU A 527 -37.35 -21.27 5.60
C LEU A 527 -36.09 -21.79 4.91
N LEU A 528 -34.95 -21.77 5.60
CA LEU A 528 -33.66 -22.22 5.09
C LEU A 528 -32.98 -23.13 6.13
N ARG A 529 -32.45 -24.28 5.70
CA ARG A 529 -31.59 -25.10 6.57
C ARG A 529 -30.15 -24.58 6.56
N PRO A 530 -29.39 -24.71 7.66
CA PRO A 530 -28.00 -24.24 7.73
C PRO A 530 -27.10 -24.82 6.61
N GLU A 531 -27.30 -26.08 6.23
CA GLU A 531 -26.57 -26.75 5.14
C GLU A 531 -26.81 -26.07 3.79
N GLN A 532 -28.04 -25.60 3.57
CA GLN A 532 -28.49 -24.96 2.33
C GLN A 532 -27.96 -23.53 2.21
N LEU A 533 -27.53 -22.92 3.32
CA LEU A 533 -26.82 -21.65 3.32
C LEU A 533 -25.31 -21.85 3.13
N ALA A 534 -24.72 -22.80 3.86
CA ALA A 534 -23.28 -22.99 3.89
C ALA A 534 -22.73 -23.52 2.56
N ARG A 535 -23.34 -24.55 1.95
CA ARG A 535 -22.81 -25.12 0.70
C ARG A 535 -22.67 -24.12 -0.46
N PRO A 536 -23.70 -23.34 -0.81
CA PRO A 536 -23.62 -22.40 -1.94
C PRO A 536 -22.60 -21.29 -1.66
N MET A 537 -22.55 -20.82 -0.41
CA MET A 537 -21.56 -19.84 0.02
C MET A 537 -20.13 -20.39 -0.09
N ALA A 538 -19.90 -21.64 0.32
CA ALA A 538 -18.60 -22.31 0.22
C ALA A 538 -18.15 -22.50 -1.24
N GLU A 539 -19.07 -22.93 -2.11
CA GLU A 539 -18.83 -23.07 -3.56
C GLU A 539 -18.44 -21.73 -4.19
N GLN A 540 -19.15 -20.66 -3.84
CA GLN A 540 -18.90 -19.32 -4.36
C GLN A 540 -17.54 -18.75 -3.92
N ILE A 541 -17.16 -18.98 -2.66
CA ILE A 541 -15.87 -18.55 -2.09
C ILE A 541 -14.72 -19.45 -2.58
N GLY A 542 -15.02 -20.69 -2.96
CA GLY A 542 -14.04 -21.71 -3.34
C GLY A 542 -13.36 -22.36 -2.14
N VAL A 543 -14.10 -22.60 -1.05
CA VAL A 543 -13.66 -23.33 0.15
C VAL A 543 -14.55 -24.55 0.40
N PRO A 544 -14.07 -25.61 1.09
CA PRO A 544 -14.91 -26.74 1.46
C PRO A 544 -16.00 -26.34 2.47
N CYS A 545 -17.14 -27.02 2.42
CA CYS A 545 -18.20 -26.95 3.43
C CYS A 545 -18.19 -28.23 4.27
N GLU A 546 -18.16 -28.11 5.60
CA GLU A 546 -18.15 -29.24 6.52
C GLU A 546 -19.07 -28.98 7.73
N SER A 547 -19.78 -30.01 8.21
CA SER A 547 -20.50 -29.94 9.47
C SER A 547 -19.52 -30.17 10.63
N VAL A 548 -19.51 -29.26 11.60
CA VAL A 548 -18.56 -29.24 12.70
C VAL A 548 -19.25 -29.57 14.02
N ASP A 549 -18.77 -30.60 14.70
CA ASP A 549 -19.10 -30.86 16.10
C ASP A 549 -17.97 -30.36 17.00
N ALA A 550 -18.23 -29.25 17.71
CA ALA A 550 -17.24 -28.62 18.57
C ALA A 550 -16.81 -29.49 19.75
N HIS A 551 -17.63 -30.44 20.21
CA HIS A 551 -17.34 -31.28 21.36
C HIS A 551 -16.42 -32.45 21.02
N ALA A 552 -16.30 -32.80 19.74
CA ALA A 552 -15.45 -33.89 19.26
C ALA A 552 -13.99 -33.46 19.01
N ILE A 553 -13.68 -32.16 19.14
CA ILE A 553 -12.36 -31.62 18.84
C ILE A 553 -11.41 -31.85 20.03
N ASP A 554 -10.19 -32.31 19.73
CA ASP A 554 -9.14 -32.52 20.74
C ASP A 554 -8.70 -31.17 21.34
N GLU A 555 -8.62 -31.10 22.67
CA GLU A 555 -8.12 -29.94 23.42
C GLU A 555 -6.72 -29.49 22.96
N ALA A 556 -5.88 -30.44 22.53
CA ALA A 556 -4.56 -30.14 21.98
C ALA A 556 -4.63 -29.31 20.69
N ILE A 557 -5.68 -29.47 19.88
CA ILE A 557 -5.92 -28.69 18.64
C ILE A 557 -6.46 -27.31 19.00
N ILE A 558 -7.39 -27.23 19.94
CA ILE A 558 -7.95 -25.97 20.48
C ILE A 558 -6.83 -25.08 21.01
N ALA A 559 -5.89 -25.65 21.79
CA ALA A 559 -4.76 -24.92 22.36
C ALA A 559 -3.82 -24.29 21.33
N ARG A 560 -3.86 -24.71 20.04
CA ARG A 560 -3.04 -24.12 18.97
C ARG A 560 -3.53 -22.72 18.56
N VAL A 561 -4.76 -22.36 18.86
CA VAL A 561 -5.32 -21.03 18.57
C VAL A 561 -5.66 -20.34 19.89
N PRO A 562 -4.91 -19.29 20.27
CA PRO A 562 -5.24 -18.50 21.45
C PRO A 562 -6.68 -17.96 21.41
N ALA A 563 -7.37 -17.95 22.56
CA ALA A 563 -8.77 -17.53 22.67
C ALA A 563 -9.05 -16.14 22.06
N HIS A 564 -8.16 -15.16 22.27
CA HIS A 564 -8.32 -13.82 21.70
C HIS A 564 -8.27 -13.82 20.16
N ILE A 565 -7.53 -14.74 19.53
CA ILE A 565 -7.48 -14.90 18.06
C ILE A 565 -8.75 -15.60 17.58
N ALA A 566 -9.14 -16.70 18.23
CA ALA A 566 -10.33 -17.47 17.89
C ALA A 566 -11.61 -16.60 17.95
N LEU A 567 -11.75 -15.79 19.00
CA LEU A 567 -12.87 -14.87 19.18
C LEU A 567 -12.83 -13.69 18.20
N HIS A 568 -11.64 -13.12 17.94
CA HIS A 568 -11.50 -11.99 17.04
C HIS A 568 -11.91 -12.32 15.60
N TYR A 569 -11.44 -13.46 15.07
CA TYR A 569 -11.75 -13.89 13.71
C TYR A 569 -12.99 -14.79 13.62
N ALA A 570 -13.65 -15.07 14.75
CA ALA A 570 -14.76 -16.02 14.85
C ALA A 570 -14.43 -17.38 14.19
N VAL A 571 -13.29 -17.97 14.57
CA VAL A 571 -12.77 -19.23 14.01
C VAL A 571 -12.53 -20.30 15.08
N LEU A 572 -12.82 -21.55 14.75
CA LEU A 572 -12.56 -22.71 15.61
C LEU A 572 -11.55 -23.67 14.94
N PRO A 573 -10.44 -24.05 15.57
CA PRO A 573 -9.50 -24.98 14.95
C PRO A 573 -10.06 -26.41 14.92
N LEU A 574 -9.99 -27.06 13.77
CA LEU A 574 -10.55 -28.39 13.56
C LEU A 574 -9.49 -29.49 13.59
N ARG A 575 -8.44 -29.32 12.77
CA ARG A 575 -7.43 -30.36 12.53
C ARG A 575 -6.19 -29.79 11.84
N VAL A 576 -5.17 -30.63 11.72
CA VAL A 576 -3.91 -30.31 11.04
C VAL A 576 -3.77 -31.20 9.81
N GLU A 577 -3.66 -30.59 8.64
CA GLU A 577 -3.45 -31.30 7.37
C GLU A 577 -2.06 -30.95 6.82
N GLY A 578 -1.14 -31.90 6.92
CA GLY A 578 0.26 -31.68 6.56
C GLY A 578 0.89 -30.60 7.43
N LYS A 579 1.17 -29.43 6.86
CA LYS A 579 1.68 -28.25 7.59
C LYS A 579 0.61 -27.22 7.91
N ALA A 580 -0.59 -27.36 7.35
CA ALA A 580 -1.65 -26.36 7.45
C ALA A 580 -2.61 -26.65 8.62
N LEU A 581 -2.95 -25.62 9.40
CA LEU A 581 -4.04 -25.69 10.36
C LEU A 581 -5.36 -25.41 9.64
N VAL A 582 -6.33 -26.30 9.79
CA VAL A 582 -7.68 -26.14 9.23
C VAL A 582 -8.58 -25.54 10.30
N LEU A 583 -9.18 -24.39 10.00
CA LEU A 583 -10.12 -23.67 10.85
C LEU A 583 -11.54 -23.79 10.30
N ALA A 584 -12.54 -23.77 11.17
CA ALA A 584 -13.94 -23.60 10.83
C ALA A 584 -14.35 -22.14 11.00
N SER A 585 -15.12 -21.62 10.05
CA SER A 585 -15.78 -20.32 10.12
C SER A 585 -17.22 -20.42 9.64
N GLU A 586 -18.13 -19.69 10.27
CA GLU A 586 -19.53 -19.58 9.79
C GLU A 586 -19.70 -18.55 8.68
N SER A 587 -18.66 -17.77 8.39
CA SER A 587 -18.72 -16.65 7.45
C SER A 587 -17.46 -16.58 6.59
N TYR A 588 -17.55 -15.82 5.50
CA TYR A 588 -16.42 -15.54 4.64
C TYR A 588 -15.29 -14.87 5.43
N ILE A 589 -14.10 -15.48 5.40
CA ILE A 589 -12.87 -14.82 5.89
C ILE A 589 -12.21 -14.17 4.67
N ASP A 590 -12.12 -12.84 4.70
CA ASP A 590 -11.47 -12.08 3.65
C ASP A 590 -9.96 -12.38 3.59
N PRO A 591 -9.28 -12.15 2.45
CA PRO A 591 -7.91 -12.56 2.28
C PRO A 591 -6.92 -11.85 3.21
N VAL A 592 -7.22 -10.61 3.65
CA VAL A 592 -6.39 -9.84 4.58
C VAL A 592 -6.42 -10.51 5.95
N SER A 593 -7.62 -10.80 6.45
CA SER A 593 -7.85 -11.50 7.71
C SER A 593 -7.23 -12.90 7.71
N LEU A 594 -7.35 -13.64 6.60
CA LEU A 594 -6.74 -14.97 6.47
C LEU A 594 -5.21 -14.93 6.48
N ALA A 595 -4.61 -13.96 5.79
CA ALA A 595 -3.16 -13.76 5.78
C ALA A 595 -2.65 -13.37 7.19
N ALA A 596 -3.39 -12.51 7.89
CA ALA A 596 -3.09 -12.12 9.26
C ALA A 596 -3.19 -13.30 10.24
N LEU A 597 -4.24 -14.14 10.12
CA LEU A 597 -4.38 -15.39 10.87
C LEU A 597 -3.15 -16.30 10.69
N ALA A 598 -2.73 -16.53 9.45
CA ALA A 598 -1.55 -17.35 9.16
C ALA A 598 -0.27 -16.81 9.81
N ARG A 599 -0.07 -15.48 9.79
CA ARG A 599 1.07 -14.82 10.45
C ARG A 599 1.00 -14.98 11.96
N LYS A 600 -0.14 -14.68 12.58
CA LYS A 600 -0.33 -14.75 14.04
C LYS A 600 -0.16 -16.18 14.58
N LEU A 601 -0.56 -17.19 13.80
CA LEU A 601 -0.42 -18.61 14.16
C LEU A 601 0.94 -19.22 13.74
N GLY A 602 1.79 -18.47 13.05
CA GLY A 602 3.15 -18.89 12.69
C GLY A 602 3.21 -20.02 11.66
N GLY A 603 2.19 -20.19 10.82
CA GLY A 603 2.12 -21.27 9.84
C GLY A 603 0.99 -21.11 8.81
N PRO A 604 0.95 -21.94 7.75
CA PRO A 604 -0.11 -21.88 6.77
C PRO A 604 -1.46 -22.26 7.40
N VAL A 605 -2.49 -21.52 7.05
CA VAL A 605 -3.86 -21.71 7.55
C VAL A 605 -4.78 -21.91 6.36
N ARG A 606 -5.74 -22.83 6.50
CA ARG A 606 -6.88 -22.99 5.61
C ARG A 606 -8.15 -22.90 6.45
N TYR A 607 -9.25 -22.55 5.83
CA TYR A 607 -10.54 -22.62 6.51
C TYR A 607 -11.56 -23.38 5.67
N VAL A 608 -12.52 -23.96 6.38
CA VAL A 608 -13.73 -24.56 5.84
C VAL A 608 -14.92 -23.76 6.35
N LEU A 609 -15.98 -23.75 5.58
CA LEU A 609 -17.21 -23.11 5.97
C LEU A 609 -18.08 -24.09 6.76
N ALA A 610 -18.40 -23.71 7.99
CA ALA A 610 -19.23 -24.47 8.91
C ALA A 610 -20.69 -24.02 8.83
N HIS A 611 -21.60 -24.86 9.31
CA HIS A 611 -23.01 -24.48 9.38
C HIS A 611 -23.24 -23.41 10.45
N LYS A 612 -24.21 -22.53 10.21
CA LYS A 612 -24.55 -21.44 11.12
C LYS A 612 -24.71 -21.96 12.56
N GLY A 613 -24.13 -21.26 13.52
CA GLY A 613 -24.16 -21.57 14.94
C GLY A 613 -23.11 -22.57 15.45
N GLN A 614 -22.53 -23.44 14.60
CA GLN A 614 -21.60 -24.48 15.04
C GLN A 614 -20.30 -23.92 15.62
N VAL A 615 -19.73 -22.90 14.97
CA VAL A 615 -18.52 -22.22 15.45
C VAL A 615 -18.86 -21.35 16.66
N THR A 616 -20.04 -20.73 16.67
CA THR A 616 -20.51 -19.89 17.76
C THR A 616 -20.63 -20.67 19.07
N VAL A 617 -21.29 -21.83 19.04
CA VAL A 617 -21.37 -22.75 20.17
C VAL A 617 -19.98 -23.27 20.55
N GLY A 618 -19.14 -23.61 19.57
CA GLY A 618 -17.79 -24.09 19.84
C GLY A 618 -16.90 -23.05 20.54
N LEU A 619 -16.94 -21.79 20.11
CA LEU A 619 -16.22 -20.69 20.74
C LEU A 619 -16.71 -20.45 22.19
N ARG A 620 -18.02 -20.56 22.44
CA ARG A 620 -18.58 -20.43 23.79
C ARG A 620 -18.16 -21.57 24.70
N HIS A 621 -18.21 -22.79 24.21
CA HIS A 621 -17.79 -23.99 24.92
C HIS A 621 -16.31 -23.91 25.32
N TRP A 622 -15.42 -23.68 24.36
CA TRP A 622 -13.97 -23.76 24.59
C TRP A 622 -13.34 -22.49 25.17
N HIS A 623 -13.89 -21.30 24.90
CA HIS A 623 -13.24 -20.04 25.27
C HIS A 623 -14.07 -19.17 26.23
N ALA A 624 -15.41 -19.24 26.18
CA ALA A 624 -16.26 -18.43 27.06
C ALA A 624 -16.77 -19.17 28.30
N HIS A 625 -16.55 -20.50 28.40
CA HIS A 625 -17.04 -21.36 29.49
C HIS A 625 -18.54 -21.14 29.81
N ALA A 626 -19.34 -20.84 28.79
CA ALA A 626 -20.73 -20.45 28.93
C ALA A 626 -21.66 -21.60 28.55
N GLY A 627 -22.58 -21.97 29.45
CA GLY A 627 -23.92 -22.57 29.22
C GLY A 627 -24.09 -23.87 28.42
N ASP A 628 -23.39 -24.06 27.32
CA ASP A 628 -23.69 -25.07 26.30
C ASP A 628 -23.40 -26.51 26.77
N ALA A 629 -22.44 -26.70 27.69
CA ALA A 629 -22.19 -27.99 28.31
C ALA A 629 -23.38 -28.47 29.15
N ALA A 630 -24.13 -27.54 29.78
CA ALA A 630 -25.37 -27.87 30.47
C ALA A 630 -26.45 -28.29 29.48
N ALA A 631 -26.55 -27.61 28.33
CA ALA A 631 -27.53 -27.94 27.31
C ALA A 631 -27.37 -29.37 26.74
N VAL A 632 -26.13 -29.78 26.45
CA VAL A 632 -25.83 -31.16 26.01
C VAL A 632 -26.20 -32.19 27.08
N GLN A 633 -25.90 -31.90 28.35
CA GLN A 633 -26.26 -32.77 29.47
C GLN A 633 -27.77 -32.91 29.63
N THR A 634 -28.53 -31.81 29.54
CA THR A 634 -30.00 -31.82 29.58
C THR A 634 -30.57 -32.69 28.45
N LEU A 635 -30.04 -32.56 27.24
CA LEU A 635 -30.46 -33.33 26.08
C LEU A 635 -30.19 -34.84 26.25
N ASP A 636 -28.98 -35.20 26.70
CA ASP A 636 -28.61 -36.58 26.98
C ASP A 636 -29.44 -37.19 28.12
N GLN A 637 -29.77 -36.40 29.15
CA GLN A 637 -30.65 -36.82 30.22
C GLN A 637 -32.07 -37.09 29.71
N ALA A 638 -32.61 -36.24 28.84
CA ALA A 638 -33.94 -36.42 28.24
C ALA A 638 -34.02 -37.69 27.36
N VAL A 639 -32.93 -38.03 26.65
CA VAL A 639 -32.83 -39.31 25.92
C VAL A 639 -32.76 -40.50 26.87
N ARG A 640 -31.93 -40.43 27.93
CA ARG A 640 -31.81 -41.50 28.94
C ARG A 640 -33.11 -41.73 29.70
N SER A 641 -33.88 -40.68 29.97
CA SER A 641 -35.19 -40.77 30.62
C SER A 641 -36.31 -41.20 29.68
N GLY A 642 -36.03 -41.46 28.40
CA GLY A 642 -37.01 -41.88 27.40
C GLY A 642 -37.99 -40.79 26.95
N ARG A 643 -37.75 -39.52 27.31
CA ARG A 643 -38.58 -38.38 26.87
C ARG A 643 -38.37 -38.06 25.39
N LEU A 644 -37.19 -38.36 24.85
CA LEU A 644 -36.82 -38.13 23.46
C LEU A 644 -36.14 -39.36 22.85
N ARG A 645 -36.36 -39.60 21.56
CA ARG A 645 -35.54 -40.52 20.76
C ARG A 645 -34.23 -39.84 20.35
N ARG A 646 -33.17 -40.62 20.09
CA ARG A 646 -31.86 -40.07 19.69
C ARG A 646 -31.92 -39.20 18.42
N GLU A 647 -32.74 -39.59 17.44
CA GLU A 647 -32.95 -38.79 16.23
C GLU A 647 -33.60 -37.42 16.53
N GLN A 648 -34.58 -37.40 17.43
CA GLN A 648 -35.25 -36.16 17.85
C GLN A 648 -34.30 -35.26 18.64
N ALA A 649 -33.45 -35.83 19.48
CA ALA A 649 -32.41 -35.11 20.20
C ALA A 649 -31.41 -34.46 19.22
N ASN A 650 -30.94 -35.18 18.19
CA ASN A 650 -30.05 -34.61 17.19
C ASN A 650 -30.70 -33.44 16.43
N ALA A 651 -31.96 -33.57 16.01
CA ALA A 651 -32.68 -32.49 15.32
C ALA A 651 -32.92 -31.27 16.23
N LEU A 652 -33.19 -31.47 17.53
CA LEU A 652 -33.30 -30.40 18.51
C LEU A 652 -31.96 -29.69 18.74
N TRP A 653 -30.87 -30.46 18.79
CA TRP A 653 -29.52 -29.91 18.90
C TRP A 653 -29.16 -29.05 17.69
N GLU A 654 -29.42 -29.52 16.47
CA GLU A 654 -29.22 -28.73 15.24
C GLU A 654 -30.05 -27.43 15.26
N ARG A 655 -31.30 -27.49 15.75
CA ARG A 655 -32.17 -26.32 15.90
C ARG A 655 -31.69 -25.35 16.99
N TYR A 656 -31.13 -25.86 18.09
CA TYR A 656 -30.52 -25.05 19.14
C TYR A 656 -29.29 -24.32 18.62
N VAL A 657 -28.36 -25.07 18.01
CA VAL A 657 -27.08 -24.57 17.48
C VAL A 657 -27.32 -23.50 16.43
N SER A 658 -28.15 -23.77 15.42
CA SER A 658 -28.39 -22.86 14.29
C SER A 658 -29.04 -21.52 14.64
N ARG A 659 -29.52 -21.36 15.88
CA ARG A 659 -30.14 -20.13 16.39
C ARG A 659 -29.30 -19.38 17.41
N GLN A 660 -28.08 -19.84 17.68
CA GLN A 660 -27.13 -19.11 18.51
C GLN A 660 -26.50 -17.98 17.70
N VAL A 661 -26.44 -16.78 18.30
CA VAL A 661 -25.99 -15.56 17.63
C VAL A 661 -25.01 -14.79 18.49
N MET A 662 -24.00 -14.18 17.86
CA MET A 662 -23.01 -13.35 18.56
C MET A 662 -23.52 -11.92 18.76
N LEU A 663 -23.08 -11.26 19.83
CA LEU A 663 -23.44 -9.86 20.11
C LEU A 663 -23.09 -8.92 18.95
N GLY A 664 -21.92 -9.12 18.32
CA GLY A 664 -21.50 -8.35 17.15
C GLY A 664 -22.46 -8.46 15.98
N GLU A 665 -23.03 -9.65 15.74
CA GLU A 665 -24.04 -9.87 14.68
C GLU A 665 -25.32 -9.07 14.96
N VAL A 666 -25.77 -9.06 16.22
CA VAL A 666 -26.98 -8.31 16.62
C VAL A 666 -26.76 -6.80 16.47
N LEU A 667 -25.60 -6.28 16.90
CA LEU A 667 -25.28 -4.86 16.80
C LEU A 667 -25.22 -4.38 15.34
N VAL A 668 -24.64 -5.18 14.44
CA VAL A 668 -24.58 -4.87 13.01
C VAL A 668 -25.95 -5.00 12.36
N ALA A 669 -26.70 -6.06 12.68
CA ALA A 669 -28.02 -6.30 12.11
C ALA A 669 -29.02 -5.18 12.40
N ARG A 670 -28.92 -4.55 13.59
CA ARG A 670 -29.74 -3.41 14.01
C ARG A 670 -29.26 -2.06 13.49
N GLY A 671 -28.11 -2.01 12.83
CA GLY A 671 -27.49 -0.75 12.40
C GLY A 671 -26.94 0.09 13.56
N CYS A 672 -26.77 -0.49 14.74
CA CYS A 672 -26.13 0.17 15.89
C CYS A 672 -24.62 0.34 15.67
N LEU A 673 -24.03 -0.56 14.88
CA LEU A 673 -22.61 -0.61 14.56
C LEU A 673 -22.42 -1.00 13.09
N ASP A 674 -21.53 -0.31 12.38
CA ASP A 674 -21.15 -0.71 11.03
C ASP A 674 -20.14 -1.88 11.07
N GLU A 675 -20.17 -2.78 10.09
CA GLU A 675 -19.31 -3.97 10.05
C GLU A 675 -17.82 -3.61 10.04
N ILE A 676 -17.44 -2.53 9.35
CA ILE A 676 -16.05 -2.06 9.28
C ILE A 676 -15.59 -1.59 10.67
N VAL A 677 -16.45 -0.87 11.37
CA VAL A 677 -16.18 -0.38 12.72
C VAL A 677 -16.06 -1.54 13.69
N LEU A 678 -16.93 -2.54 13.58
CA LEU A 678 -16.83 -3.77 14.37
C LEU A 678 -15.48 -4.44 14.17
N ARG A 679 -15.03 -4.64 12.93
CA ARG A 679 -13.73 -5.26 12.62
C ARG A 679 -12.56 -4.47 13.20
N ALA A 680 -12.57 -3.14 13.05
CA ALA A 680 -11.55 -2.27 13.63
C ALA A 680 -11.54 -2.31 15.17
N MET A 681 -12.72 -2.35 15.81
CA MET A 681 -12.83 -2.49 17.26
C MET A 681 -12.38 -3.86 17.74
N LEU A 682 -12.68 -4.94 17.01
CA LEU A 682 -12.22 -6.29 17.36
C LEU A 682 -10.68 -6.41 17.31
N LEU A 683 -10.02 -5.75 16.34
CA LEU A 683 -8.56 -5.67 16.28
C LEU A 683 -7.95 -5.03 17.53
N ASN A 684 -8.55 -3.95 18.02
CA ASN A 684 -8.11 -3.26 19.24
C ASN A 684 -8.47 -4.06 20.50
N HIS A 685 -9.66 -4.66 20.53
CA HIS A 685 -10.16 -5.49 21.63
C HIS A 685 -9.29 -6.72 21.88
N ALA A 686 -8.64 -7.28 20.85
CA ALA A 686 -7.72 -8.42 20.99
C ALA A 686 -6.55 -8.17 21.98
N ARG A 687 -6.26 -6.91 22.33
CA ARG A 687 -5.25 -6.52 23.33
C ARG A 687 -5.85 -6.20 24.70
N SER A 688 -7.18 -6.15 24.82
CA SER A 688 -7.92 -5.90 26.04
C SER A 688 -8.38 -7.19 26.69
N ALA A 689 -8.48 -7.20 28.02
CA ALA A 689 -9.06 -8.29 28.79
C ALA A 689 -10.56 -8.10 29.10
N GLN A 690 -11.14 -6.97 28.69
CA GLN A 690 -12.55 -6.64 28.95
C GLN A 690 -13.49 -7.47 28.09
N ARG A 691 -14.78 -7.50 28.44
CA ARG A 691 -15.82 -8.04 27.55
C ARG A 691 -16.03 -7.09 26.37
N LEU A 692 -16.40 -7.64 25.22
CA LEU A 692 -16.57 -6.86 23.99
C LEU A 692 -17.58 -5.72 24.17
N GLY A 693 -18.72 -5.97 24.83
CA GLY A 693 -19.73 -4.95 25.08
C GLY A 693 -19.19 -3.76 25.88
N ASP A 694 -18.51 -4.03 27.00
CA ASP A 694 -17.92 -2.99 27.86
C ASP A 694 -16.86 -2.19 27.11
N PHE A 695 -16.03 -2.89 26.31
CA PHE A 695 -15.02 -2.25 25.49
C PHE A 695 -15.63 -1.31 24.44
N LEU A 696 -16.71 -1.72 23.75
CA LEU A 696 -17.38 -0.88 22.75
C LEU A 696 -18.00 0.40 23.38
N VAL A 697 -18.48 0.30 24.63
CA VAL A 697 -18.99 1.46 25.39
C VAL A 697 -17.85 2.37 25.83
N GLU A 698 -16.73 1.82 26.31
CA GLU A 698 -15.55 2.62 26.70
C GLU A 698 -14.95 3.39 25.53
N GLN A 699 -14.90 2.77 24.34
CA GLN A 699 -14.45 3.44 23.11
C GLN A 699 -15.46 4.46 22.56
N GLY A 700 -16.64 4.60 23.20
CA GLY A 700 -17.68 5.56 22.80
C GLY A 700 -18.35 5.22 21.47
N VAL A 701 -18.24 3.96 21.01
CA VAL A 701 -18.83 3.53 19.74
C VAL A 701 -20.34 3.30 19.89
N ILE A 702 -20.74 2.71 21.02
CA ILE A 702 -22.13 2.51 21.44
C ILE A 702 -22.34 3.07 22.86
N ASP A 703 -23.57 3.39 23.22
CA ASP A 703 -23.92 3.75 24.61
C ASP A 703 -24.35 2.51 25.43
N GLY A 704 -24.44 2.69 26.76
CA GLY A 704 -24.81 1.61 27.67
C GLY A 704 -26.23 1.09 27.44
N ASP A 705 -27.16 1.96 27.06
CA ASP A 705 -28.56 1.61 26.80
C ASP A 705 -28.68 0.74 25.53
N THR A 706 -27.95 1.08 24.47
CA THR A 706 -27.86 0.28 23.23
C THR A 706 -27.28 -1.09 23.52
N LEU A 707 -26.24 -1.18 24.37
CA LEU A 707 -25.67 -2.46 24.76
C LEU A 707 -26.69 -3.34 25.51
N GLN A 708 -27.38 -2.78 26.51
CA GLN A 708 -28.39 -3.54 27.28
C GLN A 708 -29.53 -4.01 26.38
N HIS A 709 -30.00 -3.17 25.47
CA HIS A 709 -31.05 -3.52 24.55
C HIS A 709 -30.60 -4.58 23.54
N ALA A 710 -29.37 -4.49 23.02
CA ALA A 710 -28.81 -5.51 22.14
C ALA A 710 -28.66 -6.87 22.84
N LEU A 711 -28.27 -6.89 24.12
CA LEU A 711 -28.21 -8.09 24.94
C LEU A 711 -29.61 -8.70 25.15
N ALA A 712 -30.62 -7.87 25.46
CA ALA A 712 -32.00 -8.35 25.61
C ALA A 712 -32.56 -8.96 24.32
N VAL A 713 -32.26 -8.36 23.16
CA VAL A 713 -32.62 -8.90 21.85
C VAL A 713 -31.86 -10.20 21.58
N GLN A 714 -30.56 -10.25 21.88
CA GLN A 714 -29.76 -11.46 21.74
C GLN A 714 -30.33 -12.62 22.57
N ASP A 715 -30.71 -12.36 23.82
CA ASP A 715 -31.33 -13.36 24.71
C ASP A 715 -32.69 -13.83 24.19
N ALA A 716 -33.51 -12.92 23.64
CA ALA A 716 -34.83 -13.27 23.07
C ALA A 716 -34.74 -14.10 21.78
N LEU A 717 -33.65 -13.95 21.01
CA LEU A 717 -33.46 -14.68 19.75
C LEU A 717 -32.94 -16.11 19.96
N GLN A 718 -32.30 -16.39 21.10
CA GLN A 718 -31.63 -17.65 21.37
C GLN A 718 -32.50 -18.56 22.22
N PRO A 719 -32.93 -19.73 21.69
CA PRO A 719 -33.72 -20.67 22.46
C PRO A 719 -32.87 -21.35 23.55
N GLN A 720 -33.46 -21.60 24.72
CA GLN A 720 -32.90 -22.53 25.70
C GLN A 720 -33.24 -23.97 25.28
N ILE A 721 -32.37 -24.94 25.62
CA ILE A 721 -32.61 -26.32 25.20
C ILE A 721 -33.83 -26.92 25.93
N GLU A 722 -34.07 -26.49 27.16
CA GLU A 722 -35.20 -26.91 27.99
C GLU A 722 -36.53 -26.58 27.31
N ASP A 723 -36.67 -25.35 26.82
CA ASP A 723 -37.87 -24.87 26.12
C ASP A 723 -38.12 -25.69 24.83
N LEU A 724 -37.06 -26.00 24.08
CA LEU A 724 -37.16 -26.81 22.87
C LEU A 724 -37.57 -28.26 23.17
N ILE A 725 -37.10 -28.84 24.27
CA ILE A 725 -37.49 -30.18 24.70
C ILE A 725 -38.96 -30.19 25.10
N ASP A 726 -39.41 -29.19 25.86
CA ASP A 726 -40.79 -29.10 26.31
C ASP A 726 -41.78 -28.86 25.15
N ASP A 727 -41.42 -28.05 24.14
CA ASP A 727 -42.20 -27.86 22.90
C ASP A 727 -42.46 -29.19 22.15
N VAL A 728 -41.46 -30.07 22.10
CA VAL A 728 -41.56 -31.37 21.42
C VAL A 728 -42.26 -32.42 22.29
N CYS A 729 -42.10 -32.34 23.60
CA CYS A 729 -42.74 -33.22 24.57
C CYS A 729 -44.18 -32.81 24.94
N ALA A 730 -44.64 -31.62 24.55
CA ALA A 730 -45.99 -31.15 24.81
C ALA A 730 -47.04 -32.08 24.15
N PRO A 731 -48.11 -32.48 24.85
CA PRO A 731 -49.17 -33.28 24.24
C PRO A 731 -49.82 -32.48 23.10
N PRO A 732 -50.22 -33.12 21.98
CA PRO A 732 -50.89 -32.42 20.90
C PRO A 732 -52.15 -31.74 21.46
N LEU A 733 -52.19 -30.41 21.41
CA LEU A 733 -53.38 -29.64 21.74
C LEU A 733 -54.56 -30.22 20.97
N ALA A 734 -55.59 -30.64 21.70
CA ALA A 734 -56.84 -31.11 21.14
C ALA A 734 -57.43 -30.04 20.23
N GLN A 735 -57.25 -30.19 18.91
CA GLN A 735 -58.13 -29.57 17.93
C GLN A 735 -59.50 -30.25 18.07
N ALA A 736 -60.33 -29.74 18.97
CA ALA A 736 -61.73 -30.10 19.06
C ALA A 736 -62.58 -28.84 19.31
N ALA A 737 -63.63 -28.74 18.49
CA ALA A 737 -64.83 -27.91 18.62
C ALA A 737 -64.74 -26.45 18.14
N GLY A 738 -65.04 -26.25 16.85
CA GLY A 738 -65.46 -24.94 16.34
C GLY A 738 -65.64 -24.86 14.83
N ALA A 739 -66.56 -25.65 14.24
CA ALA A 739 -67.34 -25.33 13.03
C ALA A 739 -68.02 -26.58 12.41
N ARG A 740 -69.04 -27.11 13.09
CA ARG A 740 -70.24 -27.61 12.44
C ARG A 740 -71.43 -27.00 13.18
N GLY A 741 -72.18 -26.19 12.47
CA GLY A 741 -73.31 -25.38 12.93
C GLY A 741 -73.63 -24.38 11.85
#